data_AF-A0AAX3N5G4-F1
#
_entry.id   AF-A0AAX3N5G4-F1
#
_cell.length_a   1.000
_cell.length_b   1.000
_cell.length_c   1.000
_cell.angle_alpha   90.00
_cell.angle_beta   90.00
_cell.angle_gamma   90.00
#
_symmetry.space_group_name_H-M   'P 1'
#
loop_
_entity.id
_entity.type
_entity.pdbx_description
1 polymer ?
#
loop_
_entity_poly.entity_id
_entity_poly.type
_entity_poly.pdbx_seq_one_letter_code
_entity_poly.pdbx_strand_id
1 'polypeptide(L)'
;MRSRKNKGLIVVLVLALALSIWTLYPSQDRRPGTLHALEDFEAVSGSEDEHSYEHYLTSHANTARPDEIVRIEGESYAQSDGGEFEIVEGYAGLEGSAVITPERGTLRWDVPVQVSGLYHIRIHYYPVEGKSSGIERRLEINGEIPFRGADALLFDRVWGNREENIRQDDRGNDLKPRQVEQPEWQLASFKDSAGYFEEPYQFYFEKGSQQLSLTSLRENMAIDYIELYQEGDVPSYEELEKTYDSLGLKKSSPSLLKIQGEDAVSKSSPTLAPISDRSSPSLEPYHASKIRMNAIGGMNWKLPGEWIEWEIDVPEDGLYQMAFKVKQDQLRGIYATRSLTINGKVPFKEMKRIRFNYSPTWQTHALGIEEDEPYQFHLEKGKHRIRLTVTLGDIAPLLRTVESSVLELNQMYRKILMITSNQPDPLRDYHLEQRIPEMTEVFERQADTLRSVADYLEQSTGEQSDKVAVLNAMVVQLEDMAARPETVPKRLDTFKINVGGLGTWILMVREQPIAIDYLVVLPPDEELPKAEATAIQQVKHELGAYIASYTEDYDSIGNVERKKDSITVWITTGRDQAQVLKGMIDDSFTPDTDISVQLRLVPPNILLPATLAGEGPDVAMQMGEDIPVNYAMRNAAADLSEFPDFQEISTRFRESGLTPYRYNDGVYALPEQQHFPMLFYRKDILNELGLEPPQTWEEVYNTISVLQKHNMEFYLPIDDTLNNANLVPNATFAMLLYQNDGTFYNEDGTRSALDSEISMDAFKRWTQFYTNYKFPLKADFPNRFRTGEMPIGIADYTTYNMLTVMAPEIRNLWDFTIVPGTELPDGSIRHEVASSTSAVMMLENAANKEAAWKFMKWWTDEETQIEYGREMEGLMGAAARYPTANIKALEQLPWPVKDYQNLEKQWKWVKGIPQLPGGYFTGRHLDNAFRKVVNASENPREALSDYVLYIDEEIELKRKEFNLK
;
A
#
# COMPACT_ATOMS: atom_id res chain seq x y z
N MET A 1 29.08 -34.69 48.98
CA MET A 1 30.05 -34.96 47.88
C MET A 1 29.42 -35.57 46.61
N ARG A 2 28.19 -35.19 46.21
CA ARG A 2 27.54 -35.67 44.96
C ARG A 2 27.14 -34.57 43.96
N SER A 3 27.36 -33.29 44.27
CA SER A 3 26.97 -32.15 43.41
C SER A 3 28.09 -31.63 42.47
N ARG A 4 29.36 -32.00 42.70
CA ARG A 4 30.49 -31.54 41.86
C ARG A 4 30.76 -32.37 40.60
N LYS A 5 30.20 -33.59 40.47
CA LYS A 5 30.45 -34.46 39.30
C LYS A 5 29.53 -34.21 38.10
N ASN A 6 28.37 -33.55 38.28
CA ASN A 6 27.45 -33.28 37.17
C ASN A 6 27.77 -31.99 36.40
N LYS A 7 28.49 -31.03 36.98
CA LYS A 7 28.87 -29.79 36.28
C LYS A 7 29.93 -30.01 35.20
N GLY A 8 30.85 -30.95 35.41
CA GLY A 8 31.87 -31.31 34.41
C GLY A 8 31.27 -32.03 33.19
N LEU A 9 30.25 -32.88 33.39
CA LEU A 9 29.59 -33.60 32.30
C LEU A 9 28.77 -32.67 31.41
N ILE A 10 28.11 -31.66 32.00
CA ILE A 10 27.34 -30.66 31.26
C ILE A 10 28.26 -29.75 30.44
N VAL A 11 29.40 -29.33 30.98
CA VAL A 11 30.39 -28.51 30.24
C VAL A 11 30.99 -29.29 29.07
N VAL A 12 31.26 -30.59 29.24
CA VAL A 12 31.76 -31.45 28.15
C VAL A 12 30.69 -31.71 27.09
N LEU A 13 29.41 -31.88 27.49
CA LEU A 13 28.30 -32.01 26.54
C LEU A 13 28.03 -30.73 25.76
N VAL A 14 28.15 -29.56 26.39
CA VAL A 14 27.99 -28.25 25.72
C VAL A 14 29.17 -27.96 24.78
N LEU A 15 30.40 -28.30 25.17
CA LEU A 15 31.57 -28.21 24.29
C LEU A 15 31.49 -29.21 23.12
N ALA A 16 30.98 -30.42 23.35
CA ALA A 16 30.77 -31.40 22.29
C ALA A 16 29.65 -30.98 21.32
N LEU A 17 28.57 -30.35 21.82
CA LEU A 17 27.53 -29.77 20.98
C LEU A 17 28.10 -28.60 20.14
N ALA A 18 28.88 -27.71 20.76
CA ALA A 18 29.51 -26.58 20.07
C ALA A 18 30.51 -27.03 18.98
N LEU A 19 31.29 -28.10 19.24
CA LEU A 19 32.18 -28.70 18.23
C LEU A 19 31.42 -29.47 17.13
N SER A 20 30.25 -30.03 17.44
CA SER A 20 29.40 -30.69 16.42
C SER A 20 28.71 -29.68 15.49
N ILE A 21 28.39 -28.48 15.99
CA ILE A 21 27.86 -27.38 15.17
C ILE A 21 28.95 -26.81 14.25
N TRP A 22 30.21 -26.80 14.70
CA TRP A 22 31.37 -26.36 13.91
C TRP A 22 31.75 -27.31 12.76
N THR A 23 31.34 -28.58 12.81
CA THR A 23 31.68 -29.58 11.78
C THR A 23 30.60 -29.76 10.71
N LEU A 24 29.45 -29.06 10.83
CA LEU A 24 28.34 -29.12 9.89
C LEU A 24 28.21 -27.89 8.97
N TYR A 25 29.06 -26.88 9.12
CA TYR A 25 29.18 -25.76 8.18
C TYR A 25 30.51 -25.84 7.43
N PRO A 26 30.59 -26.52 6.27
CA PRO A 26 31.67 -26.25 5.35
C PRO A 26 31.48 -24.82 4.82
N SER A 27 32.43 -23.93 5.13
CA SER A 27 32.60 -22.65 4.47
C SER A 27 32.88 -22.92 2.99
N GLN A 28 31.83 -22.90 2.16
CA GLN A 28 32.01 -22.81 0.71
C GLN A 28 32.38 -21.37 0.40
N ASP A 29 33.67 -21.12 0.17
CA ASP A 29 34.14 -19.96 -0.59
C ASP A 29 33.52 -20.03 -1.98
N ARG A 30 32.34 -19.43 -2.16
CA ARG A 30 31.79 -19.14 -3.48
C ARG A 30 32.43 -17.84 -3.93
N ARG A 31 33.43 -17.96 -4.80
CA ARG A 31 33.88 -16.83 -5.62
C ARG A 31 32.70 -16.36 -6.48
N PRO A 32 32.45 -15.06 -6.62
CA PRO A 32 31.46 -14.57 -7.57
C PRO A 32 31.83 -15.07 -8.97
N GLY A 33 30.84 -15.61 -9.67
CA GLY A 33 30.99 -15.99 -11.08
C GLY A 33 31.33 -14.77 -11.91
N THR A 34 32.25 -14.94 -12.84
CA THR A 34 32.71 -13.93 -13.78
C THR A 34 31.52 -13.32 -14.52
N LEU A 35 31.23 -12.04 -14.30
CA LEU A 35 30.29 -11.26 -15.08
C LEU A 35 30.90 -11.05 -16.47
N HIS A 36 30.55 -11.91 -17.43
CA HIS A 36 30.64 -11.52 -18.82
C HIS A 36 29.60 -10.41 -19.05
N ALA A 37 29.98 -9.35 -19.75
CA ALA A 37 29.05 -8.34 -20.24
C ALA A 37 27.99 -9.04 -21.10
N LEU A 38 26.82 -9.30 -20.50
CA LEU A 38 25.60 -9.66 -21.22
C LEU A 38 25.16 -8.42 -22.00
N GLU A 39 24.72 -8.60 -23.24
CA GLU A 39 24.00 -7.56 -23.96
C GLU A 39 22.71 -7.22 -23.19
N ASP A 40 22.36 -5.93 -23.15
CA ASP A 40 21.13 -5.45 -22.51
C ASP A 40 19.91 -6.15 -23.11
N PHE A 41 19.00 -6.63 -22.26
CA PHE A 41 17.76 -7.26 -22.71
C PHE A 41 16.83 -6.21 -23.33
N GLU A 42 16.50 -6.36 -24.61
CA GLU A 42 15.47 -5.55 -25.26
C GLU A 42 14.07 -6.10 -24.93
N ALA A 43 13.15 -5.22 -24.53
CA ALA A 43 11.80 -5.64 -24.19
C ALA A 43 11.09 -6.22 -25.42
N VAL A 44 10.46 -7.38 -25.26
CA VAL A 44 9.63 -8.01 -26.29
C VAL A 44 8.18 -7.65 -25.97
N SER A 45 7.70 -6.52 -26.48
CA SER A 45 6.30 -6.13 -26.38
C SER A 45 5.56 -6.51 -27.67
N GLY A 46 4.52 -7.35 -27.54
CA GLY A 46 3.61 -7.71 -28.63
C GLY A 46 2.43 -6.75 -28.80
N SER A 47 2.39 -5.65 -28.04
CA SER A 47 1.18 -4.85 -27.89
C SER A 47 0.99 -3.87 -29.04
N GLU A 48 -0.04 -4.10 -29.86
CA GLU A 48 -0.71 -3.11 -30.72
C GLU A 48 -1.42 -2.01 -29.88
N ASP A 49 -0.94 -1.68 -28.68
CA ASP A 49 -1.53 -0.63 -27.85
C ASP A 49 -1.08 0.72 -28.39
N GLU A 50 -1.90 1.30 -29.27
CA GLU A 50 -1.68 2.59 -29.91
C GLU A 50 -1.46 3.74 -28.90
N HIS A 51 -1.89 3.55 -27.65
CA HIS A 51 -1.75 4.53 -26.56
C HIS A 51 -0.53 4.30 -25.66
N SER A 52 0.34 3.34 -25.97
CA SER A 52 1.57 3.11 -25.20
C SER A 52 2.68 4.13 -25.51
N TYR A 53 3.58 4.37 -24.55
CA TYR A 53 4.74 5.23 -24.77
C TYR A 53 5.72 4.67 -25.82
N GLU A 54 5.90 3.35 -25.88
CA GLU A 54 6.75 2.70 -26.89
C GLU A 54 6.22 2.93 -28.32
N HIS A 55 4.90 2.81 -28.51
CA HIS A 55 4.26 3.13 -29.78
C HIS A 55 4.38 4.63 -30.12
N TYR A 56 4.20 5.49 -29.12
CA TYR A 56 4.37 6.94 -29.27
C TYR A 56 5.79 7.32 -29.72
N LEU A 57 6.83 6.74 -29.11
CA LEU A 57 8.21 6.97 -29.54
C LEU A 57 8.48 6.43 -30.94
N THR A 58 7.99 5.23 -31.25
CA THR A 58 8.21 4.58 -32.54
C THR A 58 7.56 5.38 -33.69
N SER A 59 6.34 5.87 -33.47
CA SER A 59 5.64 6.73 -34.45
C SER A 59 6.35 8.06 -34.70
N HIS A 60 7.19 8.52 -33.76
CA HIS A 60 7.98 9.76 -33.86
C HIS A 60 9.49 9.54 -34.00
N ALA A 61 9.96 8.30 -34.22
CA ALA A 61 11.38 7.96 -34.16
C ALA A 61 12.27 8.71 -35.17
N ASN A 62 11.69 9.15 -36.29
CA ASN A 62 12.40 9.88 -37.36
C ASN A 62 12.32 11.41 -37.22
N THR A 63 11.79 11.92 -36.11
CA THR A 63 11.68 13.37 -35.86
C THR A 63 12.99 13.95 -35.30
N ALA A 64 13.18 15.26 -35.46
CA ALA A 64 14.37 15.94 -34.92
C ALA A 64 14.34 15.96 -33.38
N ARG A 65 15.52 16.10 -32.77
CA ARG A 65 15.70 16.36 -31.33
C ARG A 65 16.39 17.71 -31.17
N PRO A 66 15.64 18.83 -31.13
CA PRO A 66 16.21 20.16 -31.12
C PRO A 66 16.87 20.46 -29.78
N ASP A 67 18.13 20.90 -29.80
CA ASP A 67 18.89 21.32 -28.63
C ASP A 67 18.60 22.80 -28.31
N GLU A 68 17.33 23.11 -28.06
CA GLU A 68 16.85 24.43 -27.68
C GLU A 68 16.05 24.32 -26.37
N ILE A 69 16.28 25.25 -25.44
CA ILE A 69 15.49 25.35 -24.20
C ILE A 69 14.36 26.36 -24.43
N VAL A 70 13.10 25.90 -24.30
CA VAL A 70 11.92 26.76 -24.30
C VAL A 70 11.40 26.85 -22.88
N ARG A 71 11.59 28.00 -22.24
CA ARG A 71 11.14 28.28 -20.88
C ARG A 71 9.77 28.94 -20.88
N ILE A 72 8.88 28.45 -20.01
CA ILE A 72 7.49 28.85 -19.85
C ILE A 72 7.31 29.19 -18.37
N GLU A 73 7.17 30.48 -18.04
CA GLU A 73 6.96 30.89 -16.64
C GLU A 73 5.56 30.45 -16.17
N GLY A 74 5.47 29.95 -14.94
CA GLY A 74 4.26 29.37 -14.39
C GLY A 74 3.09 30.36 -14.38
N GLU A 75 3.34 31.60 -13.99
CA GLU A 75 2.35 32.68 -13.94
C GLU A 75 1.88 33.16 -15.33
N SER A 76 2.56 32.76 -16.40
CA SER A 76 2.24 33.16 -17.79
C SER A 76 1.15 32.32 -18.46
N TYR A 77 0.35 31.59 -17.68
CA TYR A 77 -0.73 30.76 -18.22
C TYR A 77 -1.77 31.60 -18.98
N ALA A 78 -2.24 31.08 -20.11
CA ALA A 78 -3.21 31.72 -20.98
C ALA A 78 -4.66 31.53 -20.49
N GLN A 79 -4.95 30.36 -19.92
CA GLN A 79 -6.28 29.99 -19.44
C GLN A 79 -6.19 29.11 -18.20
N SER A 80 -7.20 29.22 -17.34
CA SER A 80 -7.41 28.34 -16.20
C SER A 80 -8.86 27.86 -16.15
N ASP A 81 -9.08 26.65 -15.64
CA ASP A 81 -10.40 26.04 -15.48
C ASP A 81 -10.48 25.23 -14.18
N GLY A 82 -11.65 25.20 -13.54
CA GLY A 82 -11.94 24.27 -12.45
C GLY A 82 -11.13 24.42 -11.14
N GLY A 83 -10.46 25.56 -10.88
CA GLY A 83 -9.68 25.80 -9.67
C GLY A 83 -9.39 27.29 -9.38
N GLU A 84 -9.10 27.61 -8.11
CA GLU A 84 -8.61 28.93 -7.70
C GLU A 84 -7.08 28.93 -7.74
N PHE A 85 -6.52 29.58 -8.76
CA PHE A 85 -5.08 29.69 -8.97
C PHE A 85 -4.58 31.04 -8.46
N GLU A 86 -3.49 31.04 -7.71
CA GLU A 86 -2.93 32.27 -7.12
C GLU A 86 -1.52 32.50 -7.64
N ILE A 87 -1.23 33.72 -8.11
CA ILE A 87 0.13 34.14 -8.47
C ILE A 87 0.73 34.83 -7.25
N VAL A 88 1.90 34.35 -6.81
CA VAL A 88 2.60 34.81 -5.61
C VAL A 88 4.02 35.27 -5.96
N GLU A 89 4.47 36.38 -5.38
CA GLU A 89 5.85 36.87 -5.50
C GLU A 89 6.69 36.42 -4.30
N GLY A 90 7.94 36.00 -4.53
CA GLY A 90 8.87 35.69 -3.44
C GLY A 90 8.53 34.42 -2.65
N TYR A 91 7.68 33.54 -3.18
CA TYR A 91 7.15 32.40 -2.44
C TYR A 91 8.24 31.41 -2.05
N ALA A 92 8.27 31.03 -0.77
CA ALA A 92 9.29 30.14 -0.20
C ALA A 92 10.73 30.53 -0.56
N GLY A 93 11.03 31.83 -0.64
CA GLY A 93 12.38 32.34 -0.95
C GLY A 93 12.75 32.36 -2.43
N LEU A 94 11.81 32.11 -3.34
CA LEU A 94 12.02 32.20 -4.79
C LEU A 94 12.35 33.64 -5.22
N GLU A 95 13.36 33.83 -6.06
CA GLU A 95 13.60 35.10 -6.75
C GLU A 95 12.73 35.22 -8.00
N GLY A 96 11.42 35.48 -7.81
CA GLY A 96 10.48 35.57 -8.92
C GLY A 96 9.02 35.43 -8.51
N SER A 97 8.17 35.12 -9.49
CA SER A 97 6.77 34.79 -9.30
C SER A 97 6.57 33.29 -9.45
N ALA A 98 5.57 32.75 -8.76
CA ALA A 98 5.12 31.37 -8.95
C ALA A 98 3.59 31.34 -8.99
N VAL A 99 3.03 30.33 -9.66
CA VAL A 99 1.59 30.05 -9.60
C VAL A 99 1.32 28.88 -8.66
N ILE A 100 0.49 29.10 -7.65
CA ILE A 100 -0.01 28.04 -6.77
C ILE A 100 -1.19 27.35 -7.49
N THR A 101 -1.01 26.06 -7.72
CA THR A 101 -2.04 25.16 -8.25
C THR A 101 -2.74 24.44 -7.09
N PRO A 102 -4.08 24.49 -7.02
CA PRO A 102 -4.84 23.73 -6.03
C PRO A 102 -4.91 22.24 -6.38
N GLU A 103 -5.54 21.43 -5.52
CA GLU A 103 -5.71 19.98 -5.70
C GLU A 103 -6.60 19.56 -6.90
N ARG A 104 -7.25 20.52 -7.57
CA ARG A 104 -8.09 20.31 -8.77
C ARG A 104 -7.99 21.48 -9.75
N GLY A 105 -8.33 21.24 -11.01
CA GLY A 105 -8.37 22.27 -12.06
C GLY A 105 -7.20 22.17 -13.02
N THR A 106 -7.25 22.97 -14.09
CA THR A 106 -6.32 22.90 -15.22
C THR A 106 -5.74 24.28 -15.51
N LEU A 107 -4.42 24.35 -15.67
CA LEU A 107 -3.72 25.49 -16.28
C LEU A 107 -3.35 25.16 -17.72
N ARG A 108 -3.42 26.15 -18.60
CA ARG A 108 -3.06 26.04 -20.01
C ARG A 108 -2.10 27.15 -20.41
N TRP A 109 -1.00 26.80 -21.05
CA TRP A 109 0.01 27.72 -21.59
C TRP A 109 0.08 27.62 -23.11
N ASP A 110 0.27 28.77 -23.75
CA ASP A 110 0.60 28.85 -25.18
C ASP A 110 2.12 28.84 -25.32
N VAL A 111 2.66 27.78 -25.92
CA VAL A 111 4.10 27.50 -26.00
C VAL A 111 4.59 27.74 -27.44
N PRO A 112 5.47 28.74 -27.67
CA PRO A 112 6.02 29.00 -28.98
C PRO A 112 7.17 28.04 -29.30
N VAL A 113 6.92 27.06 -30.17
CA VAL A 113 7.91 26.07 -30.60
C VAL A 113 8.49 26.48 -31.96
N GLN A 114 9.82 26.64 -32.04
CA GLN A 114 10.50 27.10 -33.28
C GLN A 114 10.86 25.96 -34.24
N VAL A 115 11.13 24.78 -33.70
CA VAL A 115 11.56 23.59 -34.43
C VAL A 115 10.66 22.43 -34.04
N SER A 116 10.04 21.75 -35.00
CA SER A 116 9.29 20.54 -34.70
C SER A 116 10.24 19.43 -34.25
N GLY A 117 9.88 18.66 -33.23
CA GLY A 117 10.72 17.58 -32.74
C GLY A 117 10.28 17.01 -31.41
N LEU A 118 11.05 16.03 -30.92
CA LEU A 118 10.91 15.44 -29.60
C LEU A 118 11.69 16.28 -28.58
N TYR A 119 11.02 16.65 -27.49
CA TYR A 119 11.57 17.39 -26.36
C TYR A 119 11.33 16.61 -25.07
N HIS A 120 12.22 16.75 -24.09
CA HIS A 120 11.92 16.42 -22.70
C HIS A 120 11.23 17.61 -22.04
N ILE A 121 10.46 17.35 -20.98
CA ILE A 121 9.82 18.40 -20.17
C ILE A 121 10.35 18.30 -18.74
N ARG A 122 10.75 19.43 -18.17
CA ARG A 122 11.03 19.56 -16.73
C ARG A 122 10.29 20.72 -16.12
N ILE A 123 10.02 20.63 -14.82
CA ILE A 123 9.29 21.62 -14.05
C ILE A 123 10.06 21.98 -12.80
N HIS A 124 10.15 23.28 -12.53
CA HIS A 124 10.65 23.80 -11.27
C HIS A 124 9.45 24.10 -10.37
N TYR A 125 9.33 23.35 -9.28
CA TYR A 125 8.14 23.36 -8.43
C TYR A 125 8.47 23.35 -6.95
N TYR A 126 7.49 23.76 -6.14
CA TYR A 126 7.51 23.66 -4.70
C TYR A 126 6.30 22.84 -4.22
N PRO A 127 6.51 21.77 -3.42
CA PRO A 127 5.42 21.01 -2.84
C PRO A 127 4.77 21.82 -1.71
N VAL A 128 3.67 22.52 -2.01
CA VAL A 128 2.91 23.29 -1.03
C VAL A 128 2.32 22.34 0.01
N GLU A 129 2.26 22.75 1.28
CA GLU A 129 1.65 21.94 2.35
C GLU A 129 0.23 21.48 1.97
N GLY A 130 -0.08 20.22 2.26
CA GLY A 130 -1.33 19.59 1.84
C GLY A 130 -1.68 18.34 2.64
N LYS A 131 -2.16 17.29 1.96
CA LYS A 131 -2.64 16.05 2.60
C LYS A 131 -1.54 14.99 2.74
N SER A 132 -0.28 15.39 2.59
CA SER A 132 0.91 14.53 2.73
C SER A 132 1.00 13.35 1.76
N SER A 133 0.30 13.43 0.63
CA SER A 133 0.44 12.47 -0.47
C SER A 133 1.39 12.95 -1.56
N GLY A 134 1.77 12.05 -2.47
CA GLY A 134 2.53 12.42 -3.67
C GLY A 134 1.69 13.31 -4.59
N ILE A 135 2.31 14.34 -5.16
CA ILE A 135 1.62 15.30 -6.03
C ILE A 135 1.38 14.64 -7.38
N GLU A 136 0.15 14.72 -7.89
CA GLU A 136 -0.23 14.07 -9.14
C GLU A 136 -0.78 15.08 -10.15
N ARG A 137 -0.23 15.07 -11.35
CA ARG A 137 -0.65 15.93 -12.47
C ARG A 137 -0.88 15.12 -13.72
N ARG A 138 -1.87 15.53 -14.52
CA ARG A 138 -2.05 15.03 -15.89
C ARG A 138 -1.53 16.06 -16.88
N LEU A 139 -0.78 15.61 -17.87
CA LEU A 139 -0.32 16.42 -19.00
C LEU A 139 -1.18 16.16 -20.24
N GLU A 140 -1.62 17.23 -20.89
CA GLU A 140 -2.23 17.19 -22.22
C GLU A 140 -1.48 18.16 -23.15
N ILE A 141 -1.26 17.73 -24.39
CA ILE A 141 -0.68 18.55 -25.46
C ILE A 141 -1.77 18.74 -26.50
N ASN A 142 -2.12 20.00 -26.80
CA ASN A 142 -3.23 20.36 -27.70
C ASN A 142 -4.58 19.72 -27.35
N GLY A 143 -4.82 19.48 -26.06
CA GLY A 143 -6.07 18.90 -25.56
C GLY A 143 -6.11 17.37 -25.60
N GLU A 144 -5.02 16.69 -25.97
CA GLU A 144 -4.93 15.23 -25.99
C GLU A 144 -3.86 14.74 -25.02
N ILE A 145 -4.12 13.59 -24.37
CA ILE A 145 -3.12 12.88 -23.57
C ILE A 145 -2.22 12.12 -24.56
N PRO A 146 -0.92 12.42 -24.65
CA PRO A 146 -0.07 11.86 -25.71
C PRO A 146 0.06 10.33 -25.67
N PHE A 147 0.12 9.75 -24.47
CA PHE A 147 0.25 8.31 -24.22
C PHE A 147 -0.10 7.99 -22.76
N ARG A 148 -0.35 6.70 -22.45
CA ARG A 148 -0.54 6.18 -21.09
C ARG A 148 0.76 6.35 -20.29
N GLY A 149 0.68 7.09 -19.19
CA GLY A 149 1.82 7.60 -18.41
C GLY A 149 1.81 9.12 -18.30
N ALA A 150 1.33 9.83 -19.33
CA ALA A 150 1.11 11.28 -19.27
C ALA A 150 -0.21 11.65 -18.56
N ASP A 151 -1.11 10.68 -18.38
CA ASP A 151 -2.36 10.81 -17.64
C ASP A 151 -2.17 10.91 -16.12
N ALA A 152 -1.01 10.49 -15.59
CA ALA A 152 -0.68 10.52 -14.17
C ALA A 152 0.84 10.62 -13.93
N LEU A 153 1.34 11.85 -13.85
CA LEU A 153 2.72 12.19 -13.50
C LEU A 153 2.82 12.43 -11.99
N LEU A 154 3.79 11.79 -11.34
CA LEU A 154 4.03 11.92 -9.90
C LEU A 154 5.23 12.81 -9.62
N PHE A 155 5.05 13.73 -8.67
CA PHE A 155 6.09 14.63 -8.18
C PHE A 155 6.28 14.44 -6.67
N ASP A 156 7.55 14.35 -6.27
CA ASP A 156 7.93 14.01 -4.91
C ASP A 156 7.70 15.19 -3.95
N ARG A 157 7.26 14.86 -2.74
CA ARG A 157 7.43 15.72 -1.57
C ARG A 157 8.77 15.39 -0.92
N VAL A 158 9.32 16.34 -0.17
CA VAL A 158 10.56 16.13 0.58
C VAL A 158 10.23 15.95 2.06
N TRP A 159 10.83 14.94 2.65
CA TRP A 159 10.62 14.50 4.02
C TRP A 159 11.92 14.46 4.79
N GLY A 160 11.85 14.74 6.09
CA GLY A 160 12.95 14.62 7.03
C GLY A 160 12.48 14.17 8.41
N ASN A 161 13.44 13.88 9.30
CA ASN A 161 13.12 13.60 10.70
C ASN A 161 12.65 14.90 11.39
N ARG A 162 11.61 14.83 12.23
CA ARG A 162 11.13 15.97 13.02
C ARG A 162 12.23 16.47 13.97
N GLU A 163 12.88 15.54 14.66
CA GLU A 163 14.00 15.82 15.54
C GLU A 163 15.33 15.34 14.91
N GLU A 164 16.39 16.14 15.06
CA GLU A 164 17.75 15.76 14.62
C GLU A 164 18.31 14.58 15.43
N ASN A 165 17.95 14.48 16.72
CA ASN A 165 18.42 13.42 17.59
C ASN A 165 17.32 12.39 17.84
N ILE A 166 17.69 11.11 17.78
CA ILE A 166 16.80 9.99 18.10
C ILE A 166 16.47 10.02 19.60
N ARG A 167 15.18 10.18 19.93
CA ARG A 167 14.69 10.12 21.32
C ARG A 167 14.76 8.70 21.87
N GLN A 168 14.89 8.58 23.19
CA GLN A 168 14.84 7.27 23.87
C GLN A 168 13.66 7.22 24.84
N ASP A 169 13.07 6.04 24.98
CA ASP A 169 12.10 5.76 26.04
C ASP A 169 12.77 5.68 27.43
N ASP A 170 11.96 5.55 28.48
CA ASP A 170 12.42 5.40 29.87
C ASP A 170 13.19 4.09 30.13
N ARG A 171 13.17 3.15 29.18
CA ARG A 171 13.93 1.91 29.19
C ARG A 171 15.22 2.02 28.38
N GLY A 172 15.49 3.17 27.77
CA GLY A 172 16.67 3.43 26.96
C GLY A 172 16.63 2.76 25.58
N ASN A 173 15.44 2.44 25.04
CA ASN A 173 15.23 2.05 23.65
C ASN A 173 15.09 3.29 22.77
N ASP A 174 15.65 3.26 21.59
CA ASP A 174 15.45 4.32 20.60
C ASP A 174 13.99 4.29 20.10
N LEU A 175 13.39 5.47 20.06
CA LEU A 175 12.08 5.71 19.46
C LEU A 175 12.27 5.99 17.97
N LYS A 176 11.38 5.45 17.15
CA LYS A 176 11.40 5.72 15.70
C LYS A 176 11.20 7.23 15.47
N PRO A 177 12.09 7.92 14.75
CA PRO A 177 11.92 9.34 14.47
C PRO A 177 10.66 9.60 13.66
N ARG A 178 9.84 10.55 14.11
CA ARG A 178 8.67 10.99 13.36
C ARG A 178 9.10 11.68 12.07
N GLN A 179 8.44 11.37 10.96
CA GLN A 179 8.74 12.00 9.68
C GLN A 179 7.84 13.24 9.48
N VAL A 180 8.43 14.33 9.01
CA VAL A 180 7.72 15.58 8.69
C VAL A 180 8.15 16.08 7.33
N GLU A 181 7.28 16.82 6.67
CA GLU A 181 7.61 17.45 5.39
C GLU A 181 8.63 18.57 5.59
N GLN A 182 9.61 18.62 4.69
CA GLN A 182 10.64 19.66 4.61
C GLN A 182 10.65 20.21 3.18
N PRO A 183 9.58 20.92 2.76
CA PRO A 183 9.41 21.31 1.37
C PRO A 183 10.50 22.28 0.90
N GLU A 184 11.14 21.93 -0.22
CA GLU A 184 12.13 22.74 -0.92
C GLU A 184 11.78 22.86 -2.41
N TRP A 185 12.33 23.88 -3.09
CA TRP A 185 12.20 24.04 -4.53
C TRP A 185 12.96 22.91 -5.25
N GLN A 186 12.28 22.24 -6.17
CA GLN A 186 12.79 21.06 -6.87
C GLN A 186 12.67 21.24 -8.38
N LEU A 187 13.68 20.79 -9.12
CA LEU A 187 13.64 20.66 -10.56
C LEU A 187 13.45 19.18 -10.92
N ALA A 188 12.31 18.84 -11.53
CA ALA A 188 11.99 17.45 -11.87
C ALA A 188 11.59 17.30 -13.34
N SER A 189 12.11 16.26 -13.99
CA SER A 189 11.71 15.88 -15.34
C SER A 189 10.45 15.02 -15.32
N PHE A 190 9.66 15.11 -16.39
CA PHE A 190 8.46 14.30 -16.57
C PHE A 190 8.92 12.89 -16.93
N LYS A 191 8.78 11.96 -15.99
CA LYS A 191 9.33 10.60 -16.10
C LYS A 191 8.30 9.55 -15.70
N ASP A 192 8.60 8.30 -16.02
CA ASP A 192 7.78 7.18 -15.59
C ASP A 192 7.93 6.93 -14.08
N SER A 193 6.84 7.14 -13.34
CA SER A 193 6.78 6.90 -11.90
C SER A 193 6.77 5.41 -11.55
N ALA A 194 6.42 4.54 -12.49
CA ALA A 194 6.48 3.10 -12.28
C ALA A 194 7.91 2.54 -12.43
N GLY A 195 8.81 3.31 -13.04
CA GLY A 195 10.23 2.99 -13.25
C GLY A 195 10.51 2.08 -14.44
N TYR A 196 9.51 1.76 -15.26
CA TYR A 196 9.68 0.95 -16.46
C TYR A 196 10.52 1.64 -17.52
N PHE A 197 10.45 2.97 -17.62
CA PHE A 197 11.35 3.76 -18.47
C PHE A 197 12.36 4.50 -17.59
N GLU A 198 13.65 4.26 -17.85
CA GLU A 198 14.75 4.85 -17.08
C GLU A 198 14.96 6.33 -17.40
N GLU A 199 14.83 6.70 -18.68
CA GLU A 199 14.97 8.07 -19.15
C GLU A 199 13.63 8.84 -19.02
N PRO A 200 13.68 10.17 -18.83
CA PRO A 200 12.48 10.99 -18.87
C PRO A 200 11.71 10.84 -20.19
N TYR A 201 10.41 11.08 -20.12
CA TYR A 201 9.54 11.01 -21.28
C TYR A 201 9.90 12.06 -22.34
N GLN A 202 9.80 11.66 -23.60
CA GLN A 202 9.91 12.54 -24.76
C GLN A 202 8.53 12.85 -25.31
N PHE A 203 8.31 14.11 -25.63
CA PHE A 203 7.05 14.65 -26.14
C PHE A 203 7.28 15.34 -27.46
N TYR A 204 6.48 15.00 -28.46
CA TYR A 204 6.55 15.60 -29.78
C TYR A 204 5.77 16.92 -29.80
N PHE A 205 6.42 17.96 -30.32
CA PHE A 205 5.81 19.25 -30.57
C PHE A 205 5.99 19.64 -32.03
N GLU A 206 4.94 20.20 -32.64
CA GLU A 206 5.06 20.85 -33.95
C GLU A 206 5.50 22.31 -33.82
N LYS A 207 6.22 22.81 -34.82
CA LYS A 207 6.53 24.21 -34.96
C LYS A 207 5.25 25.07 -34.98
N GLY A 208 5.21 26.08 -34.14
CA GLY A 208 4.08 26.99 -34.02
C GLY A 208 3.71 27.25 -32.56
N SER A 209 2.49 27.76 -32.35
CA SER A 209 1.93 27.89 -30.99
C SER A 209 1.28 26.57 -30.60
N GLN A 210 1.87 25.87 -29.65
CA GLN A 210 1.38 24.62 -29.10
C GLN A 210 0.70 24.89 -27.76
N GLN A 211 -0.35 24.15 -27.41
CA GLN A 211 -0.99 24.29 -26.11
C GLN A 211 -0.51 23.21 -25.15
N LEU A 212 0.07 23.61 -24.03
CA LEU A 212 0.42 22.71 -22.93
C LEU A 212 -0.62 22.86 -21.83
N SER A 213 -1.26 21.77 -21.41
CA SER A 213 -2.19 21.79 -20.27
C SER A 213 -1.71 20.88 -19.15
N LEU A 214 -1.76 21.39 -17.92
CA LEU A 214 -1.44 20.63 -16.71
C LEU A 214 -2.67 20.64 -15.79
N THR A 215 -3.24 19.45 -15.55
CA THR A 215 -4.42 19.27 -14.69
C THR A 215 -4.00 18.71 -13.33
N SER A 216 -4.42 19.35 -12.25
CA SER A 216 -4.26 18.86 -10.89
C SER A 216 -5.19 17.67 -10.63
N LEU A 217 -4.61 16.53 -10.24
CA LEU A 217 -5.34 15.32 -9.85
C LEU A 217 -5.30 15.08 -8.34
N ARG A 218 -4.19 15.45 -7.68
CA ARG A 218 -3.96 15.31 -6.24
C ARG A 218 -2.91 16.30 -5.75
N GLU A 219 -3.12 16.86 -4.55
CA GLU A 219 -2.24 17.83 -3.84
C GLU A 219 -2.01 19.17 -4.54
N ASN A 220 -1.64 20.16 -3.72
CA ASN A 220 -1.25 21.50 -4.16
C ASN A 220 0.23 21.53 -4.60
N MET A 221 0.58 22.45 -5.49
CA MET A 221 1.96 22.67 -5.96
C MET A 221 2.13 24.12 -6.42
N ALA A 222 3.23 24.77 -6.05
CA ALA A 222 3.62 26.03 -6.68
C ALA A 222 4.55 25.74 -7.86
N ILE A 223 4.32 26.40 -8.99
CA ILE A 223 5.10 26.23 -10.21
C ILE A 223 5.81 27.55 -10.50
N ASP A 224 7.14 27.51 -10.55
CA ASP A 224 7.98 28.63 -11.01
C ASP A 224 8.03 28.64 -12.53
N TYR A 225 8.55 27.57 -13.16
CA TYR A 225 8.55 27.45 -14.62
C TYR A 225 8.48 26.01 -15.11
N ILE A 226 8.12 25.86 -16.37
CA ILE A 226 8.20 24.62 -17.15
C ILE A 226 9.19 24.85 -18.30
N GLU A 227 10.04 23.88 -18.59
CA GLU A 227 11.01 23.94 -19.68
C GLU A 227 10.87 22.74 -20.62
N LEU A 228 10.79 23.03 -21.92
CA LEU A 228 11.11 22.06 -22.96
C LEU A 228 12.62 22.07 -23.16
N TYR A 229 13.27 20.90 -23.11
CA TYR A 229 14.74 20.79 -23.16
C TYR A 229 15.20 19.45 -23.76
N GLN A 230 16.51 19.26 -23.89
CA GLN A 230 17.13 17.96 -24.14
C GLN A 230 17.92 17.51 -22.92
N GLU A 231 17.70 16.26 -22.50
CA GLU A 231 18.57 15.63 -21.51
C GLU A 231 19.97 15.43 -22.10
N GLY A 232 21.00 15.83 -21.37
CA GLY A 232 22.38 15.75 -21.85
C GLY A 232 22.93 14.32 -21.80
N ASP A 233 23.82 13.98 -22.73
CA ASP A 233 24.55 12.71 -22.68
C ASP A 233 25.49 12.68 -21.47
N VAL A 234 25.27 11.69 -20.59
CA VAL A 234 26.17 11.41 -19.46
C VAL A 234 27.36 10.60 -20.00
N PRO A 235 28.63 10.98 -19.72
CA PRO A 235 29.80 10.20 -20.15
C PRO A 235 29.90 8.87 -19.41
N SER A 236 30.55 7.88 -20.02
CA SER A 236 30.96 6.65 -19.33
C SER A 236 32.09 6.92 -18.34
N TYR A 237 32.28 6.04 -17.35
CA TYR A 237 33.40 6.16 -16.43
C TYR A 237 34.75 6.13 -17.16
N GLU A 238 34.90 5.30 -18.19
CA GLU A 238 36.14 5.21 -18.99
C GLU A 238 36.50 6.54 -19.68
N GLU A 239 35.51 7.29 -20.16
CA GLU A 239 35.70 8.63 -20.73
C GLU A 239 36.04 9.67 -19.65
N LEU A 240 35.42 9.54 -18.47
CA LEU A 240 35.63 10.41 -17.34
C LEU A 240 37.02 10.22 -16.71
N GLU A 241 37.49 8.98 -16.59
CA GLU A 241 38.81 8.62 -16.07
C GLU A 241 39.93 9.21 -16.95
N LYS A 242 39.81 9.11 -18.29
CA LYS A 242 40.73 9.78 -19.22
C LYS A 242 40.75 11.30 -19.02
N THR A 243 39.62 11.88 -18.64
CA THR A 243 39.52 13.30 -18.33
C THR A 243 40.26 13.62 -17.02
N TYR A 244 40.10 12.81 -15.99
CA TYR A 244 40.83 12.95 -14.72
C TYR A 244 42.35 12.88 -14.91
N ASP A 245 42.82 11.92 -15.70
CA ASP A 245 44.23 11.77 -16.06
C ASP A 245 44.76 13.00 -16.82
N SER A 246 43.98 13.52 -17.78
CA SER A 246 44.36 14.70 -18.56
C SER A 246 44.46 15.98 -17.72
N LEU A 247 43.63 16.10 -16.68
CA LEU A 247 43.61 17.21 -15.73
C LEU A 247 44.67 17.05 -14.63
N GLY A 248 45.30 15.87 -14.51
CA GLY A 248 46.30 15.57 -13.49
C GLY A 248 45.71 15.64 -12.07
N LEU A 249 44.44 15.26 -11.91
CA LEU A 249 43.77 15.24 -10.60
C LEU A 249 44.49 14.28 -9.66
N LYS A 250 44.58 14.65 -8.38
CA LYS A 250 45.27 13.85 -7.37
C LYS A 250 44.27 13.12 -6.49
N LYS A 251 44.67 11.94 -6.02
CA LYS A 251 43.99 11.25 -4.92
C LYS A 251 43.99 12.13 -3.68
N SER A 252 42.90 12.10 -2.94
CA SER A 252 42.77 12.81 -1.66
C SER A 252 43.72 12.24 -0.61
N SER A 253 44.01 13.05 0.40
CA SER A 253 44.78 12.65 1.58
C SER A 253 43.99 11.64 2.42
N PRO A 254 44.68 10.75 3.16
CA PRO A 254 44.09 9.82 4.12
C PRO A 254 43.06 10.47 5.05
N SER A 255 41.77 10.29 4.77
CA SER A 255 40.64 10.70 5.61
C SER A 255 39.41 9.85 5.31
N LEU A 256 38.95 9.08 6.31
CA LEU A 256 37.69 8.33 6.24
C LEU A 256 36.53 9.22 6.68
N LEU A 257 35.63 9.54 5.76
CA LEU A 257 34.33 10.12 6.05
C LEU A 257 33.31 8.99 6.17
N LYS A 258 32.72 8.80 7.36
CA LYS A 258 31.66 7.82 7.59
C LYS A 258 30.39 8.55 8.02
N ILE A 259 29.29 8.27 7.33
CA ILE A 259 27.97 8.86 7.59
C ILE A 259 26.99 7.72 7.85
N GLN A 260 26.27 7.77 8.96
CA GLN A 260 25.31 6.72 9.30
C GLN A 260 24.10 6.78 8.35
N GLY A 261 23.51 5.64 8.06
CA GLY A 261 22.37 5.51 7.18
C GLY A 261 21.17 6.29 7.72
N GLU A 262 20.91 6.18 9.03
CA GLU A 262 19.82 6.87 9.72
C GLU A 262 19.95 8.40 9.75
N ASP A 263 21.14 8.95 9.51
CA ASP A 263 21.44 10.39 9.48
C ASP A 263 21.05 11.06 8.13
N ALA A 264 20.22 10.40 7.32
CA ALA A 264 19.72 10.96 6.07
C ALA A 264 19.04 12.32 6.27
N VAL A 265 19.45 13.32 5.46
CA VAL A 265 19.00 14.71 5.59
C VAL A 265 17.67 14.97 4.88
N SER A 266 17.38 14.23 3.81
CA SER A 266 16.17 14.41 3.01
C SER A 266 15.77 13.12 2.31
N LYS A 267 14.47 12.94 2.10
CA LYS A 267 13.87 11.69 1.62
C LYS A 267 12.63 11.97 0.77
N SER A 268 12.27 11.04 -0.10
CA SER A 268 11.08 11.18 -0.97
C SER A 268 9.76 10.77 -0.33
N SER A 269 9.80 10.04 0.80
CA SER A 269 8.62 9.38 1.39
C SER A 269 8.74 9.29 2.91
N PRO A 270 7.63 9.44 3.67
CA PRO A 270 7.63 9.30 5.13
C PRO A 270 7.83 7.84 5.58
N THR A 271 7.74 6.88 4.67
CA THR A 271 8.02 5.47 4.98
C THR A 271 9.51 5.20 5.18
N LEU A 272 10.38 6.07 4.64
CA LEU A 272 11.84 5.97 4.67
C LEU A 272 12.45 6.40 6.02
N ALA A 273 11.77 6.09 7.11
CA ALA A 273 12.26 6.32 8.45
C ALA A 273 13.35 5.28 8.83
N PRO A 274 14.25 5.64 9.76
CA PRO A 274 15.22 4.69 10.32
C PRO A 274 14.55 3.42 10.87
N ILE A 275 15.27 2.31 10.77
CA ILE A 275 14.86 0.99 11.22
C ILE A 275 15.86 0.44 12.25
N SER A 276 15.43 -0.57 13.00
CA SER A 276 16.28 -1.29 13.93
C SER A 276 16.55 -2.70 13.41
N ASP A 277 17.83 -3.02 13.17
CA ASP A 277 18.29 -4.38 12.86
C ASP A 277 19.18 -4.88 14.02
N ARG A 278 18.89 -6.09 14.49
CA ARG A 278 19.61 -6.75 15.60
C ARG A 278 20.32 -8.03 15.16
N SER A 279 20.30 -8.35 13.87
CA SER A 279 20.85 -9.57 13.29
C SER A 279 22.39 -9.62 13.32
N SER A 280 23.06 -8.46 13.47
CA SER A 280 24.52 -8.40 13.56
C SER A 280 25.01 -7.42 14.62
N PRO A 281 26.03 -7.79 15.43
CA PRO A 281 26.68 -6.86 16.34
C PRO A 281 27.71 -5.94 15.67
N SER A 282 27.84 -6.01 14.34
CA SER A 282 28.68 -5.10 13.54
C SER A 282 28.00 -3.78 13.21
N LEU A 283 26.68 -3.65 13.46
CA LEU A 283 25.90 -2.46 13.11
C LEU A 283 26.24 -1.26 13.99
N GLU A 284 26.05 -0.06 13.47
CA GLU A 284 26.34 1.17 14.18
C GLU A 284 25.09 2.07 14.18
N PRO A 285 24.51 2.41 15.34
CA PRO A 285 24.81 1.95 16.70
C PRO A 285 24.37 0.51 17.02
N TYR A 286 25.10 -0.16 17.92
CA TYR A 286 24.79 -1.52 18.39
C TYR A 286 24.45 -1.57 19.89
N HIS A 287 23.45 -2.38 20.23
CA HIS A 287 23.19 -2.78 21.61
C HIS A 287 22.66 -4.23 21.70
N ALA A 288 23.02 -4.94 22.78
CA ALA A 288 22.64 -6.35 22.95
C ALA A 288 21.17 -6.58 23.33
N SER A 289 20.56 -5.67 24.13
CA SER A 289 19.16 -5.78 24.58
C SER A 289 18.23 -4.66 24.07
N LYS A 290 18.65 -3.41 24.15
CA LYS A 290 17.90 -2.22 23.67
C LYS A 290 17.71 -2.15 22.16
N ILE A 291 16.58 -1.59 21.75
CA ILE A 291 16.31 -1.21 20.35
C ILE A 291 17.17 0.01 20.01
N ARG A 292 17.88 -0.06 18.88
CA ARG A 292 18.70 1.03 18.35
C ARG A 292 18.32 1.27 16.90
N MET A 293 18.13 2.52 16.49
CA MET A 293 18.00 2.85 15.07
C MET A 293 19.40 2.87 14.48
N ASN A 294 19.68 1.94 13.57
CA ASN A 294 21.04 1.62 13.12
C ASN A 294 21.10 1.15 11.67
N ALA A 295 20.01 1.40 10.96
CA ALA A 295 19.92 1.19 9.53
C ALA A 295 18.78 2.05 8.99
N ILE A 296 18.78 2.25 7.69
CA ILE A 296 17.67 2.87 6.95
C ILE A 296 17.33 2.02 5.73
N GLY A 297 16.05 2.04 5.35
CA GLY A 297 15.53 1.32 4.19
C GLY A 297 15.00 -0.08 4.51
N GLY A 298 15.57 -1.11 3.89
CA GLY A 298 15.06 -2.48 3.92
C GLY A 298 13.73 -2.58 3.16
N MET A 299 12.72 -3.20 3.78
CA MET A 299 11.38 -3.32 3.20
C MET A 299 10.64 -2.00 3.08
N ASN A 300 11.11 -0.94 3.74
CA ASN A 300 10.53 0.39 3.64
C ASN A 300 11.06 1.17 2.42
N TRP A 301 12.18 0.75 1.80
CA TRP A 301 12.79 1.47 0.68
C TRP A 301 12.98 0.55 -0.52
N LYS A 302 11.93 0.46 -1.34
CA LYS A 302 11.81 -0.60 -2.35
C LYS A 302 11.07 -0.19 -3.61
N LEU A 303 10.30 0.90 -3.60
CA LEU A 303 9.50 1.28 -4.77
C LEU A 303 10.33 2.16 -5.72
N PRO A 304 10.26 1.93 -7.05
CA PRO A 304 10.93 2.78 -8.03
C PRO A 304 10.63 4.27 -7.81
N GLY A 305 11.66 5.10 -7.96
CA GLY A 305 11.57 6.54 -7.73
C GLY A 305 11.82 6.97 -6.27
N GLU A 306 11.67 6.09 -5.27
CA GLU A 306 11.98 6.43 -3.89
C GLU A 306 13.46 6.77 -3.71
N TRP A 307 13.77 7.82 -2.95
CA TRP A 307 15.15 8.25 -2.75
C TRP A 307 15.44 8.69 -1.32
N ILE A 308 16.70 8.49 -0.95
CA ILE A 308 17.29 8.94 0.32
C ILE A 308 18.55 9.74 -0.02
N GLU A 309 18.73 10.86 0.66
CA GLU A 309 19.83 11.78 0.45
C GLU A 309 20.59 12.03 1.77
N TRP A 310 21.92 12.02 1.67
CA TRP A 310 22.84 12.32 2.77
C TRP A 310 23.72 13.51 2.40
N GLU A 311 24.11 14.28 3.41
CA GLU A 311 25.08 15.37 3.28
C GLU A 311 26.45 14.90 3.78
N ILE A 312 27.49 15.18 2.99
CA ILE A 312 28.89 14.92 3.36
C ILE A 312 29.68 16.23 3.30
N ASP A 313 30.62 16.43 4.21
CA ASP A 313 31.55 17.57 4.19
C ASP A 313 32.96 17.09 3.83
N VAL A 314 33.36 17.37 2.60
CA VAL A 314 34.61 16.90 2.00
C VAL A 314 35.74 17.85 2.40
N PRO A 315 36.84 17.35 3.02
CA PRO A 315 37.85 18.20 3.63
C PRO A 315 38.76 18.93 2.62
N GLU A 316 38.95 18.36 1.45
CA GLU A 316 39.80 18.90 0.38
C GLU A 316 39.38 18.40 -1.01
N ASP A 317 39.77 19.14 -2.05
CA ASP A 317 39.53 18.72 -3.43
C ASP A 317 40.35 17.46 -3.74
N GLY A 318 39.74 16.44 -4.34
CA GLY A 318 40.46 15.24 -4.72
C GLY A 318 39.61 14.13 -5.31
N LEU A 319 40.28 13.04 -5.69
CA LEU A 319 39.65 11.79 -6.11
C LEU A 319 39.42 10.88 -4.89
N TYR A 320 38.18 10.45 -4.70
CA TYR A 320 37.71 9.59 -3.63
C TYR A 320 37.09 8.31 -4.18
N GLN A 321 37.03 7.25 -3.38
CA GLN A 321 36.15 6.10 -3.61
C GLN A 321 34.98 6.13 -2.62
N MET A 322 33.87 5.50 -3.00
CA MET A 322 32.67 5.40 -2.16
C MET A 322 32.29 3.93 -1.95
N ALA A 323 31.87 3.60 -0.74
CA ALA A 323 31.29 2.30 -0.43
C ALA A 323 30.12 2.42 0.54
N PHE A 324 29.22 1.45 0.49
CA PHE A 324 28.06 1.38 1.36
C PHE A 324 28.09 0.08 2.14
N LYS A 325 27.85 0.13 3.45
CA LYS A 325 27.54 -1.08 4.21
C LYS A 325 26.06 -1.36 4.08
N VAL A 326 25.75 -2.42 3.35
CA VAL A 326 24.41 -2.73 2.86
C VAL A 326 24.01 -4.15 3.19
N LYS A 327 22.70 -4.38 3.18
CA LYS A 327 22.10 -5.72 3.22
C LYS A 327 20.96 -5.80 2.22
N GLN A 328 21.01 -6.84 1.39
CA GLN A 328 19.95 -7.21 0.44
C GLN A 328 19.59 -8.66 0.74
N ASP A 329 18.69 -8.89 1.69
CA ASP A 329 18.32 -10.23 2.15
C ASP A 329 16.93 -10.68 1.66
N GLN A 330 16.39 -10.00 0.65
CA GLN A 330 15.01 -10.17 0.20
C GLN A 330 14.91 -10.77 -1.22
N LEU A 331 15.75 -10.33 -2.16
CA LEU A 331 15.62 -10.70 -3.58
C LEU A 331 16.59 -11.82 -3.95
N ARG A 332 16.31 -13.04 -3.50
CA ARG A 332 17.16 -14.19 -3.84
C ARG A 332 17.15 -14.47 -5.36
N GLY A 333 18.34 -14.59 -5.94
CA GLY A 333 18.54 -14.89 -7.36
C GLY A 333 18.06 -13.81 -8.31
N ILE A 334 17.97 -12.57 -7.83
CA ILE A 334 17.93 -11.30 -8.57
C ILE A 334 18.81 -10.32 -7.76
N TYR A 335 18.99 -9.10 -8.26
CA TYR A 335 19.68 -8.01 -7.56
C TYR A 335 18.74 -6.81 -7.37
N ALA A 336 19.04 -5.97 -6.38
CA ALA A 336 18.43 -4.66 -6.24
C ALA A 336 19.24 -3.61 -7.02
N THR A 337 18.58 -2.63 -7.63
CA THR A 337 19.27 -1.56 -8.39
C THR A 337 19.04 -0.18 -7.76
N ARG A 338 20.08 0.67 -7.80
CA ARG A 338 19.99 2.10 -7.45
C ARG A 338 20.68 2.96 -8.50
N SER A 339 20.19 4.18 -8.68
CA SER A 339 20.96 5.26 -9.30
C SER A 339 21.55 6.18 -8.23
N LEU A 340 22.78 6.65 -8.44
CA LEU A 340 23.46 7.62 -7.59
C LEU A 340 23.56 8.98 -8.27
N THR A 341 23.24 10.03 -7.53
CA THR A 341 23.51 11.41 -7.93
C THR A 341 24.34 12.13 -6.86
N ILE A 342 25.22 13.02 -7.32
CA ILE A 342 26.02 13.93 -6.49
C ILE A 342 25.57 15.34 -6.84
N ASN A 343 25.06 16.09 -5.87
CA ASN A 343 24.52 17.44 -6.07
C ASN A 343 23.47 17.48 -7.19
N GLY A 344 22.60 16.46 -7.25
CA GLY A 344 21.51 16.34 -8.23
C GLY A 344 21.93 15.91 -9.64
N LYS A 345 23.21 15.57 -9.87
CA LYS A 345 23.72 15.11 -11.18
C LYS A 345 24.23 13.68 -11.11
N VAL A 346 23.94 12.89 -12.13
CA VAL A 346 24.54 11.57 -12.33
C VAL A 346 26.02 11.77 -12.72
N PRO A 347 26.99 11.23 -11.97
CA PRO A 347 28.42 11.46 -12.27
C PRO A 347 28.87 10.87 -13.61
N PHE A 348 28.43 9.65 -13.92
CA PHE A 348 28.74 8.90 -15.14
C PHE A 348 27.70 7.77 -15.34
N LYS A 349 27.61 7.20 -16.56
CA LYS A 349 26.52 6.29 -16.97
C LYS A 349 26.30 5.12 -16.01
N GLU A 350 27.38 4.51 -15.53
CA GLU A 350 27.36 3.34 -14.66
C GLU A 350 26.68 3.64 -13.31
N MET A 351 26.66 4.91 -12.87
CA MET A 351 25.94 5.35 -11.67
C MET A 351 24.42 5.41 -11.85
N LYS A 352 23.87 5.22 -13.06
CA LYS A 352 22.43 5.02 -13.23
C LYS A 352 21.95 3.63 -12.77
N ARG A 353 22.85 2.63 -12.75
CA ARG A 353 22.53 1.21 -12.56
C ARG A 353 23.49 0.48 -11.61
N ILE A 354 23.56 0.91 -10.36
CA ILE A 354 24.35 0.23 -9.31
C ILE A 354 23.61 -1.02 -8.86
N ARG A 355 24.24 -2.19 -8.97
CA ARG A 355 23.65 -3.49 -8.61
C ARG A 355 24.07 -3.93 -7.20
N PHE A 356 23.09 -4.27 -6.37
CA PHE A 356 23.25 -4.84 -5.04
C PHE A 356 22.73 -6.29 -5.04
N ASN A 357 23.65 -7.25 -4.99
CA ASN A 357 23.32 -8.66 -5.02
C ASN A 357 22.76 -9.17 -3.68
N TYR A 358 22.00 -10.25 -3.73
CA TYR A 358 21.47 -10.92 -2.55
C TYR A 358 22.59 -11.39 -1.61
N SER A 359 22.47 -11.02 -0.33
CA SER A 359 23.26 -11.56 0.77
C SER A 359 22.45 -11.59 2.06
N PRO A 360 22.41 -12.73 2.78
CA PRO A 360 21.75 -12.80 4.09
C PRO A 360 22.51 -12.03 5.18
N THR A 361 23.77 -11.66 4.92
CA THR A 361 24.63 -10.91 5.85
C THR A 361 24.93 -9.50 5.32
N TRP A 362 25.29 -8.61 6.23
CA TRP A 362 25.75 -7.25 5.89
C TRP A 362 27.09 -7.31 5.14
N GLN A 363 27.20 -6.54 4.07
CA GLN A 363 28.37 -6.46 3.19
C GLN A 363 28.80 -5.01 2.99
N THR A 364 30.10 -4.78 2.83
CA THR A 364 30.62 -3.47 2.42
C THR A 364 30.79 -3.50 0.92
N HIS A 365 29.90 -2.82 0.21
CA HIS A 365 29.88 -2.78 -1.24
C HIS A 365 30.57 -1.51 -1.74
N ALA A 366 31.76 -1.64 -2.33
CA ALA A 366 32.42 -0.55 -3.03
C ALA A 366 31.82 -0.34 -4.41
N LEU A 367 31.68 0.92 -4.81
CA LEU A 367 31.22 1.25 -6.16
C LEU A 367 32.38 1.04 -7.13
N GLY A 368 32.27 0.07 -8.04
CA GLY A 368 33.32 -0.30 -8.98
C GLY A 368 32.86 -1.36 -9.98
N ILE A 369 33.77 -1.76 -10.87
CA ILE A 369 33.57 -2.92 -11.77
C ILE A 369 33.69 -4.22 -10.97
N GLU A 370 34.67 -4.27 -10.07
CA GLU A 370 34.91 -5.33 -9.09
C GLU A 370 35.20 -4.72 -7.71
N GLU A 371 35.12 -5.51 -6.63
CA GLU A 371 35.47 -5.03 -5.28
C GLU A 371 36.91 -4.47 -5.20
N ASP A 372 37.81 -4.99 -6.06
CA ASP A 372 39.21 -4.59 -6.13
C ASP A 372 39.49 -3.45 -7.15
N GLU A 373 38.47 -3.02 -7.91
CA GLU A 373 38.57 -1.94 -8.92
C GLU A 373 37.48 -0.87 -8.71
N PRO A 374 37.61 -0.04 -7.64
CA PRO A 374 36.63 0.98 -7.31
C PRO A 374 36.68 2.17 -8.30
N TYR A 375 35.51 2.71 -8.61
CA TYR A 375 35.38 3.97 -9.33
C TYR A 375 35.89 5.14 -8.48
N GLN A 376 36.53 6.10 -9.16
CA GLN A 376 37.01 7.33 -8.54
C GLN A 376 36.04 8.47 -8.80
N PHE A 377 35.73 9.23 -7.75
CA PHE A 377 34.83 10.37 -7.77
C PHE A 377 35.61 11.64 -7.48
N HIS A 378 35.58 12.60 -8.40
CA HIS A 378 36.11 13.93 -8.13
C HIS A 378 35.14 14.73 -7.26
N LEU A 379 35.56 15.03 -6.03
CA LEU A 379 34.82 15.87 -5.10
C LEU A 379 35.62 17.13 -4.80
N GLU A 380 34.92 18.25 -4.76
CA GLU A 380 35.46 19.53 -4.33
C GLU A 380 35.37 19.64 -2.80
N LYS A 381 36.10 20.56 -2.21
CA LYS A 381 36.05 20.84 -0.78
C LYS A 381 34.71 21.47 -0.42
N GLY A 382 34.07 20.93 0.61
CA GLY A 382 32.85 21.45 1.20
C GLY A 382 31.70 20.45 1.15
N LYS A 383 30.47 20.98 1.23
CA LYS A 383 29.27 20.16 1.35
C LYS A 383 28.84 19.57 0.00
N HIS A 384 28.61 18.26 -0.02
CA HIS A 384 28.02 17.54 -1.13
C HIS A 384 26.80 16.75 -0.67
N ARG A 385 25.78 16.69 -1.52
CA ARG A 385 24.60 15.84 -1.33
C ARG A 385 24.73 14.58 -2.17
N ILE A 386 24.69 13.43 -1.52
CA ILE A 386 24.72 12.12 -2.15
C ILE A 386 23.32 11.53 -2.05
N ARG A 387 22.68 11.28 -3.20
CA ARG A 387 21.34 10.70 -3.26
C ARG A 387 21.37 9.37 -3.97
N LEU A 388 20.79 8.37 -3.32
CA LEU A 388 20.46 7.09 -3.95
C LEU A 388 18.96 7.05 -4.26
N THR A 389 18.61 6.63 -5.46
CA THR A 389 17.23 6.48 -5.92
C THR A 389 16.99 5.05 -6.36
N VAL A 390 15.84 4.48 -6.01
CA VAL A 390 15.42 3.16 -6.50
C VAL A 390 15.17 3.25 -8.00
N THR A 391 15.85 2.40 -8.76
CA THR A 391 15.63 2.24 -10.21
C THR A 391 15.46 0.76 -10.53
N LEU A 392 14.82 0.47 -11.66
CA LEU A 392 14.69 -0.92 -12.14
C LEU A 392 15.86 -1.32 -13.05
N GLY A 393 16.59 -0.37 -13.63
CA GLY A 393 17.74 -0.62 -14.51
C GLY A 393 17.46 -1.71 -15.53
N ASP A 394 18.33 -2.71 -15.58
CA ASP A 394 18.26 -3.83 -16.54
C ASP A 394 17.09 -4.79 -16.30
N ILE A 395 16.39 -4.66 -15.16
CA ILE A 395 15.19 -5.46 -14.84
C ILE A 395 13.94 -4.84 -15.47
N ALA A 396 13.95 -3.55 -15.79
CA ALA A 396 12.79 -2.85 -16.34
C ALA A 396 12.27 -3.47 -17.65
N PRO A 397 13.12 -3.80 -18.65
CA PRO A 397 12.68 -4.45 -19.89
C PRO A 397 12.11 -5.85 -19.68
N LEU A 398 12.65 -6.61 -18.71
CA LEU A 398 12.13 -7.93 -18.33
C LEU A 398 10.72 -7.80 -17.75
N LEU A 399 10.51 -6.83 -16.86
CA LEU A 399 9.20 -6.56 -16.26
C LEU A 399 8.18 -6.16 -17.31
N ARG A 400 8.52 -5.26 -18.24
CA ARG A 400 7.62 -4.87 -19.36
C ARG A 400 7.24 -6.08 -20.21
N THR A 401 8.20 -6.96 -20.50
CA THR A 401 8.00 -8.18 -21.29
C THR A 401 7.04 -9.15 -20.59
N VAL A 402 7.24 -9.39 -19.30
CA VAL A 402 6.36 -10.27 -18.50
C VAL A 402 4.97 -9.63 -18.31
N GLU A 403 4.87 -8.31 -18.11
CA GLU A 403 3.60 -7.59 -18.00
C GLU A 403 2.79 -7.68 -19.30
N SER A 404 3.43 -7.46 -20.45
CA SER A 404 2.82 -7.69 -21.77
C SER A 404 2.35 -9.13 -21.93
N SER A 405 3.16 -10.10 -21.48
CA SER A 405 2.78 -11.52 -21.51
C SER A 405 1.56 -11.80 -20.63
N VAL A 406 1.50 -11.23 -19.41
CA VAL A 406 0.37 -11.38 -18.49
C VAL A 406 -0.91 -10.79 -19.09
N LEU A 407 -0.86 -9.63 -19.72
CA LEU A 407 -2.02 -9.02 -20.37
C LEU A 407 -2.56 -9.90 -21.50
N GLU A 408 -1.68 -10.41 -22.36
CA GLU A 408 -2.05 -11.27 -23.48
C GLU A 408 -2.57 -12.64 -23.02
N LEU A 409 -1.93 -13.24 -22.01
CA LEU A 409 -2.37 -14.50 -21.40
C LEU A 409 -3.70 -14.33 -20.66
N ASN A 410 -3.94 -13.20 -20.00
CA ASN A 410 -5.25 -12.88 -19.40
C ASN A 410 -6.32 -12.69 -20.48
N GLN A 411 -6.00 -12.04 -21.61
CA GLN A 411 -6.93 -11.94 -22.74
C GLN A 411 -7.26 -13.32 -23.30
N MET A 412 -6.26 -14.19 -23.46
CA MET A 412 -6.45 -15.57 -23.90
C MET A 412 -7.28 -16.38 -22.89
N TYR A 413 -6.98 -16.26 -21.59
CA TYR A 413 -7.77 -16.82 -20.50
C TYR A 413 -9.24 -16.41 -20.62
N ARG A 414 -9.53 -15.11 -20.81
CA ARG A 414 -10.90 -14.60 -20.97
C ARG A 414 -11.58 -15.16 -22.22
N LYS A 415 -10.90 -15.21 -23.37
CA LYS A 415 -11.46 -15.82 -24.60
C LYS A 415 -11.84 -17.29 -24.38
N ILE A 416 -10.99 -18.05 -23.69
CA ILE A 416 -11.27 -19.45 -23.33
C ILE A 416 -12.44 -19.52 -22.36
N LEU A 417 -12.42 -18.70 -21.29
CA LEU A 417 -13.47 -18.61 -20.29
C LEU A 417 -14.84 -18.37 -20.94
N MET A 418 -14.95 -17.45 -21.90
CA MET A 418 -16.18 -17.15 -22.64
C MET A 418 -16.75 -18.36 -23.40
N ILE A 419 -15.95 -19.39 -23.67
CA ILE A 419 -16.38 -20.63 -24.32
C ILE A 419 -16.59 -21.76 -23.31
N THR A 420 -15.71 -21.89 -22.32
CA THR A 420 -15.63 -23.06 -21.44
C THR A 420 -16.33 -22.90 -20.09
N SER A 421 -16.55 -21.67 -19.64
CA SER A 421 -16.78 -21.27 -18.24
C SER A 421 -15.57 -21.47 -17.32
N ASN A 422 -15.67 -20.99 -16.07
CA ASN A 422 -14.65 -21.19 -15.03
C ASN A 422 -14.63 -22.63 -14.48
N GLN A 423 -15.67 -23.42 -14.76
CA GLN A 423 -15.77 -24.84 -14.41
C GLN A 423 -16.05 -25.68 -15.67
N PRO A 424 -15.06 -25.83 -16.57
CA PRO A 424 -15.22 -26.62 -17.79
C PRO A 424 -15.63 -28.06 -17.52
N ASP A 425 -16.52 -28.61 -18.34
CA ASP A 425 -16.87 -30.03 -18.33
C ASP A 425 -15.69 -30.84 -18.89
N PRO A 426 -15.05 -31.71 -18.08
CA PRO A 426 -13.87 -32.46 -18.51
C PRO A 426 -14.17 -33.52 -19.58
N LEU A 427 -15.45 -33.83 -19.83
CA LEU A 427 -15.88 -34.80 -20.83
C LEU A 427 -16.28 -34.15 -22.17
N ARG A 428 -16.32 -32.82 -22.24
CA ARG A 428 -16.71 -32.09 -23.44
C ARG A 428 -15.48 -31.63 -24.23
N ASP A 429 -15.49 -31.90 -25.53
CA ASP A 429 -14.59 -31.25 -26.47
C ASP A 429 -15.23 -29.90 -26.89
N TYR A 430 -14.54 -28.82 -26.58
CA TYR A 430 -14.99 -27.46 -26.87
C TYR A 430 -14.51 -26.96 -28.24
N HIS A 431 -13.66 -27.73 -28.93
CA HIS A 431 -13.02 -27.38 -30.20
C HIS A 431 -12.38 -25.98 -30.14
N LEU A 432 -11.61 -25.73 -29.09
CA LEU A 432 -11.02 -24.41 -28.83
C LEU A 432 -10.13 -23.96 -29.98
N GLU A 433 -9.36 -24.85 -30.62
CA GLU A 433 -8.55 -24.51 -31.79
C GLU A 433 -9.35 -23.99 -33.00
N GLN A 434 -10.65 -24.32 -33.09
CA GLN A 434 -11.52 -23.85 -34.17
C GLN A 434 -12.21 -22.54 -33.81
N ARG A 435 -12.45 -22.32 -32.51
CA ARG A 435 -13.16 -21.14 -32.00
C ARG A 435 -12.23 -19.99 -31.65
N ILE A 436 -10.99 -20.30 -31.32
CA ILE A 436 -9.89 -19.36 -31.06
C ILE A 436 -8.69 -19.80 -31.93
N PRO A 437 -8.72 -19.51 -33.25
CA PRO A 437 -7.70 -19.98 -34.18
C PRO A 437 -6.26 -19.59 -33.80
N GLU A 438 -6.09 -18.46 -33.12
CA GLU A 438 -4.81 -17.90 -32.68
C GLU A 438 -4.28 -18.51 -31.36
N MET A 439 -5.06 -19.37 -30.68
CA MET A 439 -4.75 -19.83 -29.31
C MET A 439 -3.37 -20.51 -29.19
N THR A 440 -3.08 -21.46 -30.08
CA THR A 440 -1.83 -22.22 -30.03
C THR A 440 -0.63 -21.36 -30.38
N GLU A 441 -0.76 -20.48 -31.38
CA GLU A 441 0.29 -19.54 -31.79
C GLU A 441 0.63 -18.57 -30.65
N VAL A 442 -0.38 -18.05 -29.96
CA VAL A 442 -0.20 -17.21 -28.77
C VAL A 442 0.53 -17.98 -27.67
N PHE A 443 0.14 -19.22 -27.37
CA PHE A 443 0.82 -20.01 -26.34
C PHE A 443 2.28 -20.30 -26.68
N GLU A 444 2.60 -20.68 -27.92
CA GLU A 444 3.98 -20.90 -28.36
C GLU A 444 4.81 -19.61 -28.24
N ARG A 445 4.29 -18.51 -28.78
CA ARG A 445 4.96 -17.20 -28.73
C ARG A 445 5.22 -16.75 -27.29
N GLN A 446 4.22 -16.85 -26.41
CA GLN A 446 4.34 -16.44 -25.01
C GLN A 446 5.27 -17.38 -24.22
N ALA A 447 5.32 -18.67 -24.56
CA ALA A 447 6.30 -19.59 -23.98
C ALA A 447 7.74 -19.18 -24.34
N ASP A 448 7.99 -18.83 -25.60
CA ASP A 448 9.30 -18.39 -26.05
C ASP A 448 9.71 -17.06 -25.40
N THR A 449 8.79 -16.08 -25.33
CA THR A 449 9.01 -14.79 -24.67
C THR A 449 9.32 -14.94 -23.17
N LEU A 450 8.56 -15.76 -22.44
CA LEU A 450 8.81 -15.97 -21.02
C LEU A 450 10.10 -16.77 -20.79
N ARG A 451 10.46 -17.67 -21.70
CA ARG A 451 11.73 -18.40 -21.64
C ARG A 451 12.92 -17.47 -21.81
N SER A 452 12.87 -16.52 -22.75
CA SER A 452 13.99 -15.57 -22.93
C SER A 452 14.24 -14.73 -21.67
N VAL A 453 13.19 -14.36 -20.94
CA VAL A 453 13.31 -13.67 -19.64
C VAL A 453 13.93 -14.59 -18.59
N ALA A 454 13.48 -15.85 -18.50
CA ALA A 454 14.04 -16.82 -17.56
C ALA A 454 15.53 -17.07 -17.82
N ASP A 455 15.91 -17.31 -19.07
CA ASP A 455 17.30 -17.56 -19.49
C ASP A 455 18.21 -16.37 -19.15
N TYR A 456 17.75 -15.13 -19.39
CA TYR A 456 18.51 -13.92 -19.04
C TYR A 456 18.75 -13.79 -17.53
N LEU A 457 17.75 -14.10 -16.70
CA LEU A 457 17.88 -14.04 -15.23
C LEU A 457 18.83 -15.13 -14.69
N GLU A 458 18.76 -16.35 -15.23
CA GLU A 458 19.70 -17.42 -14.85
C GLU A 458 21.13 -17.06 -15.24
N GLN A 459 21.33 -16.47 -16.42
CA GLN A 459 22.67 -16.10 -16.91
C GLN A 459 23.25 -14.90 -16.16
N SER A 460 22.43 -13.89 -15.81
CA SER A 460 22.89 -12.67 -15.12
C SER A 460 23.22 -12.87 -13.65
N THR A 461 22.53 -13.79 -12.97
CA THR A 461 22.71 -14.03 -11.53
C THR A 461 23.54 -15.28 -11.22
N GLY A 462 23.67 -16.21 -12.18
CA GLY A 462 24.37 -17.48 -12.01
C GLY A 462 23.69 -18.45 -11.04
N GLU A 463 22.46 -18.15 -10.59
CA GLU A 463 21.69 -18.98 -9.67
C GLU A 463 20.32 -19.35 -10.25
N GLN A 464 19.89 -20.59 -9.99
CA GLN A 464 18.49 -20.97 -10.16
C GLN A 464 17.71 -20.59 -8.89
N SER A 465 16.70 -19.74 -9.03
CA SER A 465 15.92 -19.19 -7.92
C SER A 465 14.43 -19.53 -8.01
N ASP A 466 13.71 -19.31 -6.91
CA ASP A 466 12.25 -19.41 -6.86
C ASP A 466 11.57 -18.44 -7.84
N LYS A 467 12.21 -17.30 -8.13
CA LYS A 467 11.72 -16.30 -9.08
C LYS A 467 11.74 -16.81 -10.51
N VAL A 468 12.82 -17.50 -10.92
CA VAL A 468 12.91 -18.11 -12.25
C VAL A 468 11.97 -19.31 -12.38
N ALA A 469 11.78 -20.08 -11.30
CA ALA A 469 10.91 -21.25 -11.31
C ALA A 469 9.46 -20.94 -11.71
N VAL A 470 8.93 -19.76 -11.35
CA VAL A 470 7.58 -19.31 -11.74
C VAL A 470 7.48 -19.13 -13.25
N LEU A 471 8.48 -18.50 -13.88
CA LEU A 471 8.54 -18.31 -15.34
C LEU A 471 8.62 -19.67 -16.04
N ASN A 472 9.53 -20.54 -15.61
CA ASN A 472 9.70 -21.88 -16.19
C ASN A 472 8.45 -22.74 -16.08
N ALA A 473 7.72 -22.67 -14.94
CA ALA A 473 6.46 -23.38 -14.77
C ALA A 473 5.41 -22.92 -15.78
N MET A 474 5.34 -21.62 -16.07
CA MET A 474 4.44 -21.07 -17.08
C MET A 474 4.85 -21.52 -18.50
N VAL A 475 6.14 -21.42 -18.84
CA VAL A 475 6.69 -21.86 -20.13
C VAL A 475 6.30 -23.31 -20.42
N VAL A 476 6.60 -24.23 -19.50
CA VAL A 476 6.28 -25.66 -19.65
C VAL A 476 4.78 -25.88 -19.80
N GLN A 477 3.96 -25.12 -19.08
CA GLN A 477 2.51 -25.22 -19.20
C GLN A 477 2.02 -24.77 -20.58
N LEU A 478 2.52 -23.63 -21.09
CA LEU A 478 2.14 -23.06 -22.37
C LEU A 478 2.54 -23.97 -23.55
N GLU A 479 3.78 -24.46 -23.57
CA GLU A 479 4.24 -25.40 -24.59
C GLU A 479 3.38 -26.66 -24.64
N ASP A 480 3.05 -27.19 -23.46
CA ASP A 480 2.25 -28.39 -23.37
C ASP A 480 0.78 -28.17 -23.77
N MET A 481 0.24 -26.97 -23.50
CA MET A 481 -1.10 -26.57 -23.95
C MET A 481 -1.16 -26.28 -25.45
N ALA A 482 -0.09 -25.74 -26.04
CA ALA A 482 0.03 -25.57 -27.49
C ALA A 482 0.14 -26.92 -28.21
N ALA A 483 0.97 -27.84 -27.68
CA ALA A 483 1.15 -29.17 -28.26
C ALA A 483 -0.09 -30.07 -28.11
N ARG A 484 -0.91 -29.85 -27.08
CA ARG A 484 -2.11 -30.63 -26.74
C ARG A 484 -3.30 -29.72 -26.41
N PRO A 485 -3.84 -28.99 -27.40
CA PRO A 485 -4.90 -27.99 -27.20
C PRO A 485 -6.18 -28.58 -26.60
N GLU A 486 -6.45 -29.87 -26.80
CA GLU A 486 -7.59 -30.59 -26.22
C GLU A 486 -7.52 -30.69 -24.69
N THR A 487 -6.34 -30.45 -24.09
CA THR A 487 -6.15 -30.49 -22.64
C THR A 487 -6.42 -29.15 -21.96
N VAL A 488 -6.50 -28.05 -22.71
CA VAL A 488 -6.68 -26.67 -22.22
C VAL A 488 -7.86 -26.54 -21.25
N PRO A 489 -9.08 -27.05 -21.55
CA PRO A 489 -10.20 -26.92 -20.62
C PRO A 489 -9.91 -27.54 -19.25
N LYS A 490 -9.23 -28.70 -19.19
CA LYS A 490 -8.95 -29.41 -17.93
C LYS A 490 -7.91 -28.73 -17.05
N ARG A 491 -7.21 -27.72 -17.58
CA ARG A 491 -6.06 -27.06 -16.94
C ARG A 491 -6.28 -25.57 -16.75
N LEU A 492 -7.50 -25.10 -16.98
CA LEU A 492 -7.87 -23.68 -16.91
C LEU A 492 -7.60 -23.07 -15.53
N ASP A 493 -7.88 -23.81 -14.46
CA ASP A 493 -7.55 -23.37 -13.09
C ASP A 493 -6.05 -23.23 -12.86
N THR A 494 -5.24 -24.20 -13.31
CA THR A 494 -3.78 -24.12 -13.19
C THR A 494 -3.23 -22.97 -14.04
N PHE A 495 -3.77 -22.76 -15.25
CA PHE A 495 -3.41 -21.66 -16.13
C PHE A 495 -3.69 -20.31 -15.45
N LYS A 496 -4.88 -20.13 -14.88
CA LYS A 496 -5.24 -18.95 -14.07
C LYS A 496 -4.28 -18.74 -12.90
N ILE A 497 -3.97 -19.80 -12.13
CA ILE A 497 -3.07 -19.71 -10.97
C ILE A 497 -1.67 -19.29 -11.42
N ASN A 498 -1.14 -19.87 -12.50
CA ASN A 498 0.21 -19.57 -12.98
C ASN A 498 0.32 -18.17 -13.59
N VAL A 499 -0.68 -17.72 -14.37
CA VAL A 499 -0.76 -16.32 -14.84
C VAL A 499 -0.88 -15.36 -13.66
N GLY A 500 -1.68 -15.73 -12.65
CA GLY A 500 -1.75 -15.00 -11.39
C GLY A 500 -0.40 -14.90 -10.68
N GLY A 501 0.38 -15.99 -10.71
CA GLY A 501 1.76 -16.07 -10.19
C GLY A 501 2.74 -15.19 -10.94
N LEU A 502 2.61 -15.01 -12.25
CA LEU A 502 3.39 -14.02 -13.02
C LEU A 502 3.08 -12.59 -12.56
N GLY A 503 1.82 -12.27 -12.28
CA GLY A 503 1.44 -10.97 -11.70
C GLY A 503 2.10 -10.73 -10.33
N THR A 504 2.09 -11.74 -9.45
CA THR A 504 2.82 -11.67 -8.18
C THR A 504 4.34 -11.56 -8.39
N TRP A 505 4.88 -12.21 -9.42
CA TRP A 505 6.29 -12.10 -9.79
C TRP A 505 6.65 -10.67 -10.19
N ILE A 506 5.85 -10.00 -11.02
CA ILE A 506 6.04 -8.60 -11.40
C ILE A 506 6.10 -7.71 -10.15
N LEU A 507 5.17 -7.88 -9.21
CA LEU A 507 5.17 -7.15 -7.94
C LEU A 507 6.45 -7.37 -7.13
N MET A 508 6.84 -8.63 -6.92
CA MET A 508 8.03 -8.96 -6.13
C MET A 508 9.32 -8.47 -6.76
N VAL A 509 9.45 -8.54 -8.10
CA VAL A 509 10.66 -8.15 -8.81
C VAL A 509 10.74 -6.64 -9.01
N ARG A 510 9.59 -5.95 -9.10
CA ARG A 510 9.53 -4.48 -9.09
C ARG A 510 9.96 -3.89 -7.74
N GLU A 511 9.74 -4.59 -6.64
CA GLU A 511 10.26 -4.19 -5.33
C GLU A 511 11.78 -4.42 -5.28
N GLN A 512 12.54 -3.36 -4.98
CA GLN A 512 13.99 -3.36 -4.99
C GLN A 512 14.57 -3.01 -3.60
N PRO A 513 14.29 -3.78 -2.53
CA PRO A 513 14.68 -3.41 -1.17
C PRO A 513 16.18 -3.50 -0.94
N ILE A 514 16.77 -2.49 -0.27
CA ILE A 514 18.11 -2.54 0.34
C ILE A 514 18.06 -1.85 1.71
N ALA A 515 18.79 -2.37 2.69
CA ALA A 515 19.06 -1.67 3.94
C ALA A 515 20.49 -1.12 3.93
N ILE A 516 20.70 0.08 4.48
CA ILE A 516 22.00 0.73 4.64
C ILE A 516 22.26 0.97 6.13
N ASP A 517 23.43 0.55 6.60
CA ASP A 517 23.97 0.84 7.94
C ASP A 517 24.74 2.17 7.89
N TYR A 518 25.71 2.29 6.99
CA TYR A 518 26.43 3.54 6.75
C TYR A 518 27.00 3.61 5.34
N LEU A 519 27.37 4.82 4.94
CA LEU A 519 28.16 5.09 3.74
C LEU A 519 29.54 5.64 4.12
N VAL A 520 30.55 5.31 3.32
CA VAL A 520 31.92 5.75 3.51
C VAL A 520 32.48 6.38 2.24
N VAL A 521 33.18 7.50 2.42
CA VAL A 521 33.97 8.18 1.40
C VAL A 521 35.41 8.23 1.90
N LEU A 522 36.32 7.61 1.16
CA LEU A 522 37.72 7.45 1.54
C LEU A 522 38.63 7.57 0.30
N PRO A 523 39.95 7.74 0.46
CA PRO A 523 40.86 7.72 -0.67
C PRO A 523 40.88 6.33 -1.35
N PRO A 524 41.16 6.24 -2.67
CA PRO A 524 41.13 4.97 -3.42
C PRO A 524 42.06 3.87 -2.93
N ASP A 525 43.09 4.20 -2.14
CA ASP A 525 44.12 3.25 -1.69
C ASP A 525 43.93 2.78 -0.22
N GLU A 526 42.85 3.19 0.45
CA GLU A 526 42.54 2.78 1.83
C GLU A 526 41.67 1.52 1.90
N GLU A 527 41.91 0.67 2.91
CA GLU A 527 41.11 -0.55 3.14
C GLU A 527 39.69 -0.22 3.64
N LEU A 528 38.70 -0.89 3.07
CA LEU A 528 37.30 -0.75 3.45
C LEU A 528 37.02 -1.29 4.88
N PRO A 529 36.10 -0.65 5.63
CA PRO A 529 35.63 -1.19 6.89
C PRO A 529 35.04 -2.60 6.74
N LYS A 530 35.33 -3.49 7.69
CA LYS A 530 34.77 -4.85 7.70
C LYS A 530 33.27 -4.82 8.00
N ALA A 531 32.49 -5.48 7.15
CA ALA A 531 31.04 -5.58 7.31
C ALA A 531 30.61 -6.59 8.38
N GLU A 532 31.30 -7.74 8.44
CA GLU A 532 30.95 -8.85 9.30
C GLU A 532 31.50 -8.71 10.72
N ALA A 533 30.70 -9.14 11.69
CA ALA A 533 31.15 -9.28 13.06
C ALA A 533 32.16 -10.43 13.20
N THR A 534 33.15 -10.24 14.06
CA THR A 534 34.05 -11.34 14.45
C THR A 534 33.29 -12.37 15.29
N ALA A 535 33.71 -13.64 15.23
CA ALA A 535 33.08 -14.73 15.99
C ALA A 535 32.98 -14.45 17.51
N ILE A 536 33.95 -13.71 18.07
CA ILE A 536 33.93 -13.29 19.48
C ILE A 536 32.81 -12.27 19.75
N GLN A 537 32.62 -11.30 18.85
CA GLN A 537 31.53 -10.32 18.96
C GLN A 537 30.17 -11.02 18.89
N GLN A 538 30.03 -12.02 18.02
CA GLN A 538 28.78 -12.77 17.88
C GLN A 538 28.46 -13.63 19.11
N VAL A 539 29.45 -14.34 19.68
CA VAL A 539 29.26 -15.07 20.95
C VAL A 539 28.88 -14.11 22.09
N LYS A 540 29.51 -12.93 22.15
CA LYS A 540 29.19 -11.91 23.16
C LYS A 540 27.76 -11.37 22.98
N HIS A 541 27.32 -11.18 21.73
CA HIS A 541 25.95 -10.77 21.39
C HIS A 541 24.92 -11.79 21.90
N GLU A 542 25.06 -13.05 21.51
CA GLU A 542 24.13 -14.14 21.87
C GLU A 542 24.00 -14.32 23.39
N LEU A 543 25.14 -14.33 24.10
CA LEU A 543 25.14 -14.42 25.56
C LEU A 543 24.49 -13.20 26.22
N GLY A 544 24.73 -12.00 25.67
CA GLY A 544 24.14 -10.76 26.15
C GLY A 544 22.61 -10.73 25.96
N ALA A 545 22.14 -11.08 24.77
CA ALA A 545 20.73 -11.15 24.43
C ALA A 545 19.99 -12.19 25.28
N TYR A 546 20.57 -13.38 25.46
CA TYR A 546 20.01 -14.43 26.30
C TYR A 546 19.89 -14.03 27.78
N ILE A 547 20.89 -13.35 28.34
CA ILE A 547 20.81 -12.87 29.72
C ILE A 547 19.73 -11.77 29.83
N ALA A 548 19.68 -10.87 28.85
CA ALA A 548 18.71 -9.79 28.82
C ALA A 548 17.26 -10.30 28.76
N SER A 549 17.00 -11.41 28.07
CA SER A 549 15.63 -11.95 27.95
C SER A 549 15.01 -12.45 29.26
N TYR A 550 15.80 -12.64 30.32
CA TYR A 550 15.27 -12.96 31.67
C TYR A 550 14.95 -11.71 32.50
N THR A 551 15.42 -10.53 32.07
CA THR A 551 15.31 -9.28 32.82
C THR A 551 14.51 -8.21 32.10
N GLU A 552 14.44 -8.27 30.77
CA GLU A 552 13.64 -7.37 29.95
C GLU A 552 12.29 -8.01 29.62
N ASP A 553 11.23 -7.26 29.92
CA ASP A 553 9.86 -7.60 29.55
C ASP A 553 9.55 -6.97 28.18
N TYR A 554 9.63 -7.79 27.13
CA TYR A 554 9.41 -7.40 25.74
C TYR A 554 7.93 -7.21 25.36
N ASP A 555 7.01 -7.57 26.26
CA ASP A 555 5.56 -7.50 26.02
C ASP A 555 4.91 -6.27 26.63
N SER A 556 5.56 -5.58 27.57
CA SER A 556 5.08 -4.30 28.08
C SER A 556 5.50 -3.13 27.19
N ILE A 557 4.52 -2.56 26.48
CA ILE A 557 4.60 -1.25 25.85
C ILE A 557 4.62 -0.23 26.99
N GLY A 558 5.81 0.29 27.33
CA GLY A 558 6.08 0.98 28.60
C GLY A 558 5.30 2.28 28.84
N ASN A 559 5.32 2.81 30.07
CA ASN A 559 4.96 4.20 30.34
C ASN A 559 5.83 4.85 31.42
N VAL A 560 6.13 6.13 31.15
CA VAL A 560 6.89 7.10 31.95
C VAL A 560 6.08 7.52 33.18
N GLU A 561 6.74 7.58 34.34
CA GLU A 561 6.35 8.15 35.65
C GLU A 561 4.85 8.27 35.99
N ARG A 562 4.43 7.59 37.08
CA ARG A 562 3.10 7.77 37.68
C ARG A 562 2.88 9.23 38.08
N LYS A 563 2.20 10.00 37.23
CA LYS A 563 1.50 11.23 37.60
C LYS A 563 0.22 10.89 38.36
N LYS A 564 -0.38 11.91 39.00
CA LYS A 564 -1.48 11.75 39.97
C LYS A 564 -2.78 11.23 39.34
N ASP A 565 -3.01 11.51 38.05
CA ASP A 565 -4.12 11.01 37.26
C ASP A 565 -3.61 10.07 36.15
N SER A 566 -4.00 8.80 36.21
CA SER A 566 -3.62 7.78 35.22
C SER A 566 -4.81 6.94 34.79
N ILE A 567 -4.94 6.65 33.50
CA ILE A 567 -5.97 5.76 32.94
C ILE A 567 -5.33 4.51 32.31
N THR A 568 -6.06 3.41 32.29
CA THR A 568 -5.70 2.16 31.59
C THR A 568 -6.52 2.04 30.32
N VAL A 569 -5.83 1.92 29.19
CA VAL A 569 -6.46 1.81 27.87
C VAL A 569 -6.08 0.46 27.26
N TRP A 570 -7.06 -0.31 26.84
CA TRP A 570 -6.82 -1.57 26.11
C TRP A 570 -7.11 -1.40 24.64
N ILE A 571 -6.20 -1.90 23.82
CA ILE A 571 -6.32 -1.97 22.36
C ILE A 571 -6.22 -3.43 21.93
N THR A 572 -7.02 -3.81 20.94
CA THR A 572 -7.14 -5.20 20.47
C THR A 572 -6.49 -5.46 19.11
N THR A 573 -5.67 -4.52 18.64
CA THR A 573 -5.06 -4.51 17.29
C THR A 573 -3.73 -5.25 17.20
N GLY A 574 -3.02 -5.05 16.08
CA GLY A 574 -1.62 -5.40 15.94
C GLY A 574 -0.69 -4.48 16.74
N ARG A 575 0.55 -4.95 16.91
CA ARG A 575 1.60 -4.27 17.69
C ARG A 575 1.96 -2.91 17.09
N ASP A 576 2.03 -2.81 15.78
CA ASP A 576 2.42 -1.58 15.06
C ASP A 576 1.40 -0.46 15.30
N GLN A 577 0.10 -0.78 15.22
CA GLN A 577 -0.99 0.14 15.53
C GLN A 577 -0.90 0.66 16.97
N ALA A 578 -0.57 -0.22 17.92
CA ALA A 578 -0.42 0.15 19.33
C ALA A 578 0.82 1.02 19.56
N GLN A 579 1.93 0.78 18.85
CA GLN A 579 3.14 1.60 18.93
C GLN A 579 2.93 3.02 18.39
N VAL A 580 2.25 3.16 17.24
CA VAL A 580 1.89 4.47 16.68
C VAL A 580 1.03 5.25 17.68
N LEU A 581 -0.03 4.63 18.19
CA LEU A 581 -0.90 5.25 19.20
C LEU A 581 -0.12 5.68 20.46
N LYS A 582 0.78 4.82 20.94
CA LYS A 582 1.64 5.13 22.09
C LYS A 582 2.52 6.35 21.84
N GLY A 583 3.17 6.42 20.67
CA GLY A 583 3.97 7.59 20.28
C GLY A 583 3.14 8.88 20.33
N MET A 584 1.94 8.85 19.77
CA MET A 584 1.03 9.99 19.79
C MET A 584 0.57 10.38 21.21
N ILE A 585 0.32 9.39 22.07
CA ILE A 585 -0.02 9.61 23.50
C ILE A 585 1.11 10.32 24.23
N ASP A 586 2.36 9.90 24.00
CA ASP A 586 3.54 10.45 24.66
C ASP A 586 3.90 11.85 24.11
N ASP A 587 3.60 12.10 22.84
CA ASP A 587 3.95 13.33 22.13
C ASP A 587 2.93 14.46 22.30
N SER A 588 1.63 14.15 22.38
CA SER A 588 0.55 15.15 22.43
C SER A 588 -0.31 15.01 23.69
N PHE A 589 -0.99 13.88 23.86
CA PHE A 589 -2.00 13.72 24.91
C PHE A 589 -1.45 13.94 26.31
N THR A 590 -0.38 13.23 26.69
CA THR A 590 0.17 13.27 28.05
C THR A 590 0.80 14.65 28.36
N PRO A 591 1.58 15.28 27.46
CA PRO A 591 2.06 16.65 27.65
C PRO A 591 0.95 17.69 27.79
N ASP A 592 -0.10 17.62 26.96
CA ASP A 592 -1.14 18.66 26.92
C ASP A 592 -2.16 18.55 28.05
N THR A 593 -2.42 17.33 28.52
CA THR A 593 -3.48 17.06 29.50
C THR A 593 -2.97 16.77 30.91
N ASP A 594 -1.67 16.48 31.06
CA ASP A 594 -1.03 15.98 32.28
C ASP A 594 -1.57 14.61 32.76
N ILE A 595 -2.28 13.86 31.90
CA ILE A 595 -2.85 12.53 32.19
C ILE A 595 -1.96 11.43 31.63
N SER A 596 -1.57 10.47 32.48
CA SER A 596 -0.78 9.30 32.03
C SER A 596 -1.69 8.19 31.49
N VAL A 597 -1.32 7.58 30.36
CA VAL A 597 -2.09 6.49 29.73
C VAL A 597 -1.32 5.17 29.72
N GLN A 598 -1.79 4.18 30.48
CA GLN A 598 -1.26 2.81 30.45
C GLN A 598 -1.91 2.03 29.30
N LEU A 599 -1.31 2.11 28.11
CA LEU A 599 -1.76 1.37 26.93
C LEU A 599 -1.37 -0.11 27.03
N ARG A 600 -2.32 -1.03 26.83
CA ARG A 600 -2.07 -2.48 26.80
C ARG A 600 -2.66 -3.13 25.55
N LEU A 601 -1.86 -3.94 24.89
CA LEU A 601 -2.31 -4.82 23.81
C LEU A 601 -2.94 -6.08 24.42
N VAL A 602 -4.24 -6.30 24.20
CA VAL A 602 -4.97 -7.41 24.82
C VAL A 602 -5.85 -8.12 23.79
N PRO A 603 -5.87 -9.47 23.75
CA PRO A 603 -6.83 -10.22 22.95
C PRO A 603 -8.30 -9.87 23.26
N PRO A 604 -9.19 -9.70 22.25
CA PRO A 604 -10.58 -9.28 22.44
C PRO A 604 -11.38 -10.10 23.45
N ASN A 605 -11.16 -11.42 23.49
CA ASN A 605 -11.92 -12.36 24.35
C ASN A 605 -11.62 -12.22 25.85
N ILE A 606 -10.61 -11.45 26.24
CA ILE A 606 -10.23 -11.22 27.65
C ILE A 606 -11.06 -10.08 28.28
N LEU A 607 -11.62 -9.17 27.46
CA LEU A 607 -12.30 -7.98 27.97
C LEU A 607 -13.46 -8.33 28.90
N LEU A 608 -14.38 -9.20 28.48
CA LEU A 608 -15.56 -9.54 29.29
C LEU A 608 -15.20 -10.22 30.62
N PRO A 609 -14.37 -11.29 30.66
CA PRO A 609 -13.90 -11.86 31.93
C PRO A 609 -13.23 -10.84 32.85
N ALA A 610 -12.42 -9.93 32.31
CA ALA A 610 -11.73 -8.91 33.10
C ALA A 610 -12.70 -7.87 33.68
N THR A 611 -13.65 -7.38 32.88
CA THR A 611 -14.70 -6.46 33.35
C THR A 611 -15.53 -7.11 34.46
N LEU A 612 -15.91 -8.39 34.32
CA LEU A 612 -16.64 -9.12 35.37
C LEU A 612 -15.81 -9.35 36.64
N ALA A 613 -14.49 -9.47 36.51
CA ALA A 613 -13.56 -9.59 37.63
C ALA A 613 -13.24 -8.24 38.31
N GLY A 614 -13.69 -7.10 37.74
CA GLY A 614 -13.34 -5.76 38.22
C GLY A 614 -11.92 -5.32 37.86
N GLU A 615 -11.25 -6.04 36.96
CA GLU A 615 -9.86 -5.83 36.52
C GLU A 615 -9.79 -5.35 35.05
N GLY A 616 -10.93 -4.90 34.51
CA GLY A 616 -11.02 -4.33 33.16
C GLY A 616 -10.35 -2.95 33.05
N PRO A 617 -10.14 -2.44 31.82
CA PRO A 617 -9.57 -1.11 31.58
C PRO A 617 -10.58 0.01 31.91
N ASP A 618 -10.09 1.25 31.94
CA ASP A 618 -10.96 2.44 31.97
C ASP A 618 -11.58 2.68 30.57
N VAL A 619 -10.80 2.47 29.52
CA VAL A 619 -11.21 2.63 28.11
C VAL A 619 -10.80 1.40 27.28
N ALA A 620 -11.70 0.94 26.43
CA ALA A 620 -11.43 -0.11 25.44
C ALA A 620 -11.61 0.44 24.02
N MET A 621 -10.63 0.19 23.15
CA MET A 621 -10.56 0.72 21.78
C MET A 621 -10.70 -0.40 20.75
N GLN A 622 -11.18 -0.05 19.56
CA GLN A 622 -11.42 -0.96 18.43
C GLN A 622 -12.41 -2.06 18.76
N MET A 623 -13.44 -1.70 19.52
CA MET A 623 -14.54 -2.57 19.84
C MET A 623 -15.45 -2.69 18.64
N GLY A 624 -15.83 -3.92 18.28
CA GLY A 624 -16.85 -4.16 17.26
C GLY A 624 -18.18 -3.53 17.64
N GLU A 625 -19.00 -3.22 16.63
CA GLU A 625 -20.27 -2.50 16.79
C GLU A 625 -21.26 -3.13 17.77
N ASP A 626 -21.20 -4.45 18.00
CA ASP A 626 -22.08 -5.16 18.92
C ASP A 626 -21.68 -5.01 20.39
N ILE A 627 -20.41 -4.71 20.68
CA ILE A 627 -19.86 -4.79 22.03
C ILE A 627 -20.38 -3.68 22.97
N PRO A 628 -20.36 -2.37 22.61
CA PRO A 628 -20.69 -1.31 23.55
C PRO A 628 -22.10 -1.41 24.13
N VAL A 629 -23.09 -1.65 23.27
CA VAL A 629 -24.51 -1.78 23.67
C VAL A 629 -24.75 -3.07 24.47
N ASN A 630 -24.07 -4.16 24.13
CA ASN A 630 -24.11 -5.38 24.95
C ASN A 630 -23.56 -5.14 26.37
N TYR A 631 -22.53 -4.32 26.54
CA TYR A 631 -21.99 -3.95 27.85
C TYR A 631 -22.89 -2.97 28.58
N ALA A 632 -23.50 -2.02 27.86
CA ALA A 632 -24.49 -1.08 28.40
C ALA A 632 -25.67 -1.81 29.06
N MET A 633 -26.21 -2.84 28.40
CA MET A 633 -27.29 -3.69 28.95
C MET A 633 -26.92 -4.37 30.27
N ARG A 634 -25.62 -4.59 30.50
CA ARG A 634 -25.07 -5.21 31.71
C ARG A 634 -24.62 -4.18 32.75
N ASN A 635 -24.88 -2.90 32.51
CA ASN A 635 -24.35 -1.77 33.30
C ASN A 635 -22.83 -1.78 33.40
N ALA A 636 -22.15 -2.23 32.34
CA ALA A 636 -20.69 -2.36 32.27
C ALA A 636 -20.03 -1.31 31.36
N ALA A 637 -20.83 -0.55 30.60
CA ALA A 637 -20.37 0.59 29.79
C ALA A 637 -20.97 1.89 30.34
N ALA A 638 -20.17 2.96 30.35
CA ALA A 638 -20.63 4.28 30.76
C ALA A 638 -21.43 4.95 29.63
N ASP A 639 -22.49 5.68 30.01
CA ASP A 639 -23.26 6.50 29.08
C ASP A 639 -22.51 7.81 28.80
N LEU A 640 -22.04 7.96 27.56
CA LEU A 640 -21.28 9.13 27.12
C LEU A 640 -22.19 10.35 26.90
N SER A 641 -23.50 10.15 26.76
CA SER A 641 -24.45 11.25 26.55
C SER A 641 -24.63 12.12 27.80
N GLU A 642 -24.22 11.63 28.97
CA GLU A 642 -24.24 12.37 30.23
C GLU A 642 -23.15 13.46 30.30
N PHE A 643 -22.11 13.40 29.46
CA PHE A 643 -21.06 14.41 29.44
C PHE A 643 -21.55 15.73 28.79
N PRO A 644 -21.29 16.90 29.40
CA PRO A 644 -21.87 18.17 28.94
C PRO A 644 -21.57 18.56 27.49
N ASP A 645 -20.41 18.15 26.96
CA ASP A 645 -19.92 18.44 25.63
C ASP A 645 -20.18 17.32 24.61
N PHE A 646 -20.85 16.23 25.00
CA PHE A 646 -21.13 15.10 24.10
C PHE A 646 -21.84 15.52 22.81
N GLN A 647 -22.81 16.43 22.89
CA GLN A 647 -23.54 16.90 21.71
C GLN A 647 -22.61 17.55 20.68
N GLU A 648 -21.60 18.31 21.12
CA GLU A 648 -20.58 18.87 20.24
C GLU A 648 -19.72 17.77 19.61
N ILE A 649 -19.23 16.82 20.43
CA ILE A 649 -18.38 15.71 19.97
C ILE A 649 -19.10 14.80 18.97
N SER A 650 -20.39 14.54 19.18
CA SER A 650 -21.18 13.69 18.29
C SER A 650 -21.30 14.23 16.86
N THR A 651 -21.15 15.55 16.66
CA THR A 651 -21.19 16.16 15.31
C THR A 651 -20.01 15.77 14.41
N ARG A 652 -18.95 15.18 14.99
CA ARG A 652 -17.80 14.65 14.25
C ARG A 652 -18.15 13.45 13.38
N PHE A 653 -19.28 12.79 13.68
CA PHE A 653 -19.69 11.52 13.05
C PHE A 653 -21.02 11.68 12.34
N ARG A 654 -21.25 10.85 11.32
CA ARG A 654 -22.59 10.70 10.74
C ARG A 654 -23.47 9.87 11.67
N GLU A 655 -24.77 10.10 11.61
CA GLU A 655 -25.73 9.29 12.39
C GLU A 655 -25.56 7.80 12.11
N SER A 656 -25.24 7.42 10.87
CA SER A 656 -24.92 6.04 10.47
C SER A 656 -23.82 5.39 11.31
N GLY A 657 -22.85 6.15 11.80
CA GLY A 657 -21.78 5.62 12.65
C GLY A 657 -22.16 5.54 14.13
N LEU A 658 -23.09 6.40 14.58
CA LEU A 658 -23.53 6.48 15.98
C LEU A 658 -24.67 5.52 16.30
N THR A 659 -25.56 5.25 15.34
CA THR A 659 -26.75 4.42 15.53
C THR A 659 -26.46 3.07 16.21
N PRO A 660 -25.40 2.31 15.87
CA PRO A 660 -25.10 1.03 16.53
C PRO A 660 -24.78 1.16 18.03
N TYR A 661 -24.41 2.36 18.49
CA TYR A 661 -23.97 2.62 19.87
C TYR A 661 -25.03 3.26 20.76
N ARG A 662 -26.25 3.46 20.22
CA ARG A 662 -27.38 4.03 20.95
C ARG A 662 -28.18 2.97 21.68
N TYR A 663 -28.51 3.21 22.94
CA TYR A 663 -29.38 2.34 23.73
C TYR A 663 -30.07 3.12 24.85
N ASN A 664 -31.40 2.97 25.03
CA ASN A 664 -32.19 3.68 26.05
C ASN A 664 -31.89 5.19 26.16
N ASP A 665 -31.95 5.91 25.03
CA ASP A 665 -31.63 7.35 24.90
C ASP A 665 -30.15 7.74 25.16
N GLY A 666 -29.33 6.81 25.67
CA GLY A 666 -27.90 6.98 25.89
C GLY A 666 -27.02 6.58 24.69
N VAL A 667 -25.74 6.91 24.77
CA VAL A 667 -24.72 6.57 23.76
C VAL A 667 -23.49 6.00 24.44
N TYR A 668 -23.07 4.78 24.10
CA TYR A 668 -22.09 4.04 24.90
C TYR A 668 -20.69 3.90 24.26
N ALA A 669 -20.49 4.51 23.10
CA ALA A 669 -19.20 4.56 22.43
C ALA A 669 -19.11 5.73 21.44
N LEU A 670 -17.87 6.11 21.08
CA LEU A 670 -17.60 6.97 19.94
C LEU A 670 -17.06 6.13 18.77
N PRO A 671 -17.55 6.33 17.54
CA PRO A 671 -17.04 5.63 16.36
C PRO A 671 -15.56 5.97 16.09
N GLU A 672 -14.77 4.96 15.74
CA GLU A 672 -13.37 5.12 15.33
C GLU A 672 -13.21 4.89 13.83
N GLN A 673 -13.76 3.77 13.33
CA GLN A 673 -13.75 3.40 11.93
C GLN A 673 -15.17 3.21 11.42
N GLN A 674 -15.38 3.56 10.15
CA GLN A 674 -16.63 3.30 9.46
C GLN A 674 -16.37 2.77 8.05
N HIS A 675 -16.93 1.59 7.79
CA HIS A 675 -16.81 0.79 6.58
C HIS A 675 -18.17 0.75 5.86
N PHE A 676 -18.18 0.75 4.53
CA PHE A 676 -19.42 0.66 3.74
C PHE A 676 -19.14 0.23 2.29
N PRO A 677 -20.11 -0.43 1.63
CA PRO A 677 -19.91 -0.97 0.29
C PRO A 677 -19.96 0.11 -0.81
N MET A 678 -19.17 -0.13 -1.87
CA MET A 678 -19.09 0.62 -3.13
C MET A 678 -19.15 -0.35 -4.31
N LEU A 679 -19.52 0.15 -5.51
CA LEU A 679 -19.50 -0.63 -6.75
C LEU A 679 -18.15 -0.48 -7.45
N PHE A 680 -17.41 -1.57 -7.61
CA PHE A 680 -16.15 -1.65 -8.36
C PHE A 680 -16.42 -2.21 -9.76
N TYR A 681 -15.77 -1.65 -10.78
CA TYR A 681 -15.95 -2.09 -12.17
C TYR A 681 -14.69 -1.92 -13.04
N ARG A 682 -14.50 -2.85 -13.97
CA ARG A 682 -13.45 -2.84 -15.00
C ARG A 682 -13.92 -2.09 -16.24
N LYS A 683 -13.43 -0.88 -16.44
CA LYS A 683 -13.80 0.00 -17.57
C LYS A 683 -13.51 -0.65 -18.91
N ASP A 684 -12.33 -1.26 -19.04
CA ASP A 684 -11.89 -1.96 -20.24
C ASP A 684 -12.83 -3.12 -20.61
N ILE A 685 -13.21 -3.95 -19.64
CA ILE A 685 -14.08 -5.12 -19.87
C ILE A 685 -15.53 -4.67 -20.11
N LEU A 686 -16.03 -3.69 -19.37
CA LEU A 686 -17.38 -3.16 -19.59
C LEU A 686 -17.51 -2.56 -20.99
N ASN A 687 -16.51 -1.78 -21.43
CA ASN A 687 -16.47 -1.22 -22.78
C ASN A 687 -16.43 -2.31 -23.86
N GLU A 688 -15.64 -3.38 -23.67
CA GLU A 688 -15.59 -4.54 -24.58
C GLU A 688 -16.96 -5.22 -24.72
N LEU A 689 -17.72 -5.30 -23.62
CA LEU A 689 -19.05 -5.90 -23.58
C LEU A 689 -20.18 -4.92 -23.97
N GLY A 690 -19.86 -3.65 -24.27
CA GLY A 690 -20.85 -2.61 -24.53
C GLY A 690 -21.74 -2.30 -23.33
N LEU A 691 -21.19 -2.40 -22.13
CA LEU A 691 -21.85 -2.16 -20.85
C LEU A 691 -21.37 -0.85 -20.23
N GLU A 692 -22.27 -0.15 -19.55
CA GLU A 692 -21.96 0.99 -18.69
C GLU A 692 -22.10 0.56 -17.21
N PRO A 693 -21.46 1.26 -16.25
CA PRO A 693 -21.63 0.97 -14.83
C PRO A 693 -23.10 1.15 -14.39
N PRO A 694 -23.76 0.11 -13.85
CA PRO A 694 -25.18 0.13 -13.53
C PRO A 694 -25.51 1.07 -12.37
N GLN A 695 -26.54 1.89 -12.54
CA GLN A 695 -27.10 2.80 -11.53
C GLN A 695 -28.28 2.19 -10.78
N THR A 696 -29.00 1.27 -11.42
CA THR A 696 -30.17 0.60 -10.84
C THR A 696 -29.98 -0.91 -10.77
N TRP A 697 -30.73 -1.58 -9.89
CA TRP A 697 -30.70 -3.04 -9.87
C TRP A 697 -31.29 -3.69 -11.14
N GLU A 698 -32.16 -3.01 -11.89
CA GLU A 698 -32.62 -3.53 -13.18
C GLU A 698 -31.46 -3.62 -14.18
N GLU A 699 -30.63 -2.57 -14.23
CA GLU A 699 -29.39 -2.57 -15.00
C GLU A 699 -28.39 -3.62 -14.48
N VAL A 700 -28.36 -3.91 -13.18
CA VAL A 700 -27.58 -5.03 -12.63
C VAL A 700 -28.07 -6.37 -13.20
N TYR A 701 -29.37 -6.62 -13.28
CA TYR A 701 -29.89 -7.86 -13.88
C TYR A 701 -29.56 -8.00 -15.37
N ASN A 702 -29.61 -6.89 -16.10
CA ASN A 702 -29.18 -6.84 -17.50
C ASN A 702 -27.67 -7.13 -17.62
N THR A 703 -26.86 -6.51 -16.76
CA THR A 703 -25.42 -6.73 -16.66
C THR A 703 -25.10 -8.19 -16.37
N ILE A 704 -25.73 -8.79 -15.36
CA ILE A 704 -25.58 -10.22 -15.02
C ILE A 704 -25.89 -11.10 -16.23
N SER A 705 -26.95 -10.78 -16.97
CA SER A 705 -27.35 -11.55 -18.15
C SER A 705 -26.31 -11.48 -19.28
N VAL A 706 -25.66 -10.33 -19.47
CA VAL A 706 -24.56 -10.19 -20.43
C VAL A 706 -23.32 -10.93 -19.92
N LEU A 707 -22.91 -10.71 -18.68
CA LEU A 707 -21.76 -11.40 -18.07
C LEU A 707 -21.89 -12.92 -18.17
N GLN A 708 -23.05 -13.49 -17.83
CA GLN A 708 -23.30 -14.92 -17.90
C GLN A 708 -23.25 -15.49 -19.32
N LYS A 709 -23.66 -14.73 -20.35
CA LYS A 709 -23.48 -15.14 -21.76
C LYS A 709 -22.00 -15.28 -22.14
N HIS A 710 -21.15 -14.52 -21.46
CA HIS A 710 -19.70 -14.54 -21.60
C HIS A 710 -19.00 -15.35 -20.48
N ASN A 711 -19.76 -16.15 -19.71
CA ASN A 711 -19.29 -16.91 -18.55
C ASN A 711 -18.48 -16.10 -17.51
N MET A 712 -18.75 -14.81 -17.39
CA MET A 712 -18.22 -13.93 -16.36
C MET A 712 -19.23 -13.81 -15.20
N GLU A 713 -18.74 -13.37 -14.04
CA GLU A 713 -19.53 -13.31 -12.81
C GLU A 713 -19.64 -11.88 -12.26
N PHE A 714 -20.72 -11.62 -11.52
CA PHE A 714 -20.86 -10.41 -10.71
C PHE A 714 -20.62 -10.77 -9.24
N TYR A 715 -19.91 -9.92 -8.51
CA TYR A 715 -19.63 -10.19 -7.09
C TYR A 715 -20.59 -9.47 -6.15
N LEU A 716 -21.13 -10.22 -5.17
CA LEU A 716 -21.82 -9.71 -4.00
C LEU A 716 -21.21 -10.32 -2.74
N PRO A 717 -21.06 -9.55 -1.66
CA PRO A 717 -20.40 -10.03 -0.44
C PRO A 717 -21.27 -11.01 0.33
N ILE A 718 -20.66 -12.15 0.70
CA ILE A 718 -21.15 -13.08 1.73
C ILE A 718 -20.09 -13.16 2.82
N ASP A 719 -20.51 -13.02 4.08
CA ASP A 719 -19.60 -13.04 5.22
C ASP A 719 -19.07 -14.47 5.50
N ASP A 720 -17.77 -14.58 5.83
CA ASP A 720 -17.16 -15.87 6.22
C ASP A 720 -17.45 -16.14 7.71
N THR A 721 -18.27 -17.16 7.97
CA THR A 721 -18.79 -17.47 9.30
C THR A 721 -17.90 -18.41 10.12
N LEU A 722 -16.73 -18.81 9.61
CA LEU A 722 -15.94 -19.90 10.20
C LEU A 722 -15.44 -19.64 11.64
N ASN A 723 -15.41 -18.39 12.12
CA ASN A 723 -14.86 -18.05 13.44
C ASN A 723 -15.67 -17.06 14.30
N ASN A 724 -16.85 -16.59 13.89
CA ASN A 724 -17.55 -15.51 14.60
C ASN A 724 -18.82 -15.95 15.37
N ALA A 725 -18.76 -15.79 16.69
CA ALA A 725 -19.86 -16.06 17.60
C ALA A 725 -20.97 -14.98 17.58
N ASN A 726 -20.70 -13.80 17.04
CA ASN A 726 -21.65 -12.72 16.79
C ASN A 726 -21.44 -12.26 15.33
N LEU A 727 -22.49 -12.29 14.52
CA LEU A 727 -22.42 -11.92 13.10
C LEU A 727 -23.28 -10.67 12.87
N VAL A 728 -22.69 -9.63 12.31
CA VAL A 728 -23.41 -8.46 11.79
C VAL A 728 -24.30 -8.91 10.62
N PRO A 729 -25.53 -8.40 10.46
CA PRO A 729 -26.34 -8.73 9.30
C PRO A 729 -25.63 -8.46 7.97
N ASN A 730 -25.76 -9.39 7.02
CA ASN A 730 -25.03 -9.32 5.76
C ASN A 730 -25.30 -8.00 4.98
N ALA A 731 -24.23 -7.39 4.48
CA ALA A 731 -24.28 -6.10 3.79
C ALA A 731 -25.20 -6.09 2.56
N THR A 732 -25.25 -7.19 1.80
CA THR A 732 -26.13 -7.30 0.61
C THR A 732 -27.60 -7.28 1.00
N PHE A 733 -27.97 -8.06 2.02
CA PHE A 733 -29.36 -8.07 2.51
C PHE A 733 -29.75 -6.71 3.08
N ALA A 734 -28.88 -6.11 3.91
CA ALA A 734 -29.15 -4.82 4.53
C ALA A 734 -29.34 -3.70 3.48
N MET A 735 -28.53 -3.70 2.43
CA MET A 735 -28.67 -2.79 1.28
C MET A 735 -30.03 -2.95 0.60
N LEU A 736 -30.41 -4.17 0.23
CA LEU A 736 -31.71 -4.43 -0.42
C LEU A 736 -32.90 -4.04 0.49
N LEU A 737 -32.78 -4.32 1.79
CA LEU A 737 -33.79 -3.98 2.79
C LEU A 737 -33.97 -2.46 2.88
N TYR A 738 -32.89 -1.71 3.11
CA TYR A 738 -32.95 -0.27 3.33
C TYR A 738 -33.36 0.52 2.09
N GLN A 739 -32.94 0.11 0.89
CA GLN A 739 -33.38 0.76 -0.35
C GLN A 739 -34.88 0.59 -0.61
N ASN A 740 -35.52 -0.42 -0.01
CA ASN A 740 -36.96 -0.68 -0.09
C ASN A 740 -37.71 -0.24 1.17
N ASP A 741 -37.12 0.62 1.99
CA ASP A 741 -37.69 1.17 3.23
C ASP A 741 -37.95 0.16 4.35
N GLY A 742 -37.32 -1.01 4.28
CA GLY A 742 -37.37 -2.00 5.34
C GLY A 742 -36.48 -1.65 6.53
N THR A 743 -36.78 -2.27 7.68
CA THR A 743 -36.01 -2.14 8.92
C THR A 743 -35.74 -3.52 9.52
N PHE A 744 -34.66 -3.66 10.30
CA PHE A 744 -34.34 -4.91 10.99
C PHE A 744 -35.26 -5.17 12.19
N TYR A 745 -35.69 -4.10 12.86
CA TYR A 745 -36.48 -4.14 14.08
C TYR A 745 -37.63 -3.14 13.99
N ASN A 746 -38.63 -3.33 14.84
CA ASN A 746 -39.71 -2.36 15.02
C ASN A 746 -39.22 -1.08 15.71
N GLU A 747 -40.02 -0.01 15.65
CA GLU A 747 -39.66 1.32 16.16
C GLU A 747 -39.28 1.31 17.66
N ASP A 748 -39.90 0.44 18.45
CA ASP A 748 -39.67 0.27 19.88
C ASP A 748 -38.54 -0.71 20.23
N GLY A 749 -37.92 -1.37 19.24
CA GLY A 749 -36.81 -2.31 19.44
C GLY A 749 -37.19 -3.50 20.34
N THR A 750 -38.45 -3.91 20.30
CA THR A 750 -38.99 -5.02 21.11
C THR A 750 -39.09 -6.32 20.35
N ARG A 751 -39.03 -6.26 19.01
CA ARG A 751 -39.22 -7.40 18.11
C ARG A 751 -38.49 -7.20 16.78
N SER A 752 -38.20 -8.28 16.07
CA SER A 752 -37.76 -8.20 14.67
C SER A 752 -38.86 -7.62 13.77
N ALA A 753 -38.47 -6.85 12.75
CA ALA A 753 -39.33 -6.40 11.64
C ALA A 753 -39.08 -7.22 10.35
N LEU A 754 -38.35 -8.34 10.48
CA LEU A 754 -38.01 -9.20 9.35
C LEU A 754 -39.18 -10.10 8.88
N ASP A 755 -40.32 -10.10 9.60
CA ASP A 755 -41.58 -10.73 9.17
C ASP A 755 -42.41 -9.87 8.20
N SER A 756 -41.97 -8.65 7.88
CA SER A 756 -42.65 -7.78 6.92
C SER A 756 -42.56 -8.28 5.47
N GLU A 757 -43.54 -7.90 4.63
CA GLU A 757 -43.51 -8.21 3.19
C GLU A 757 -42.25 -7.66 2.50
N ILE A 758 -41.81 -6.45 2.89
CA ILE A 758 -40.59 -5.83 2.38
C ILE A 758 -39.36 -6.68 2.70
N SER A 759 -39.24 -7.13 3.95
CA SER A 759 -38.13 -7.98 4.41
C SER A 759 -38.13 -9.34 3.71
N MET A 760 -39.30 -9.95 3.53
CA MET A 760 -39.48 -11.21 2.82
C MET A 760 -39.10 -11.11 1.34
N ASP A 761 -39.48 -10.02 0.68
CA ASP A 761 -39.14 -9.79 -0.72
C ASP A 761 -37.65 -9.44 -0.90
N ALA A 762 -37.06 -8.66 0.00
CA ALA A 762 -35.62 -8.40 0.03
C ALA A 762 -34.82 -9.70 0.24
N PHE A 763 -35.26 -10.57 1.15
CA PHE A 763 -34.60 -11.86 1.43
C PHE A 763 -34.73 -12.83 0.25
N LYS A 764 -35.92 -12.91 -0.37
CA LYS A 764 -36.13 -13.67 -1.59
C LYS A 764 -35.23 -13.17 -2.72
N ARG A 765 -35.13 -11.85 -2.91
CA ARG A 765 -34.28 -11.24 -3.93
C ARG A 765 -32.81 -11.54 -3.70
N TRP A 766 -32.35 -11.44 -2.45
CA TRP A 766 -30.99 -11.78 -2.06
C TRP A 766 -30.64 -13.24 -2.37
N THR A 767 -31.49 -14.18 -1.94
CA THR A 767 -31.30 -15.61 -2.17
C THR A 767 -31.39 -16.00 -3.66
N GLN A 768 -32.11 -15.24 -4.50
CA GLN A 768 -32.19 -15.45 -5.94
C GLN A 768 -30.87 -15.21 -6.69
N PHE A 769 -29.99 -14.34 -6.20
CA PHE A 769 -28.64 -14.21 -6.77
C PHE A 769 -27.86 -15.54 -6.76
N TYR A 770 -28.08 -16.36 -5.74
CA TYR A 770 -27.37 -17.63 -5.57
C TYR A 770 -28.19 -18.83 -6.10
N THR A 771 -29.49 -18.82 -5.92
CA THR A 771 -30.36 -19.93 -6.37
C THR A 771 -30.67 -19.86 -7.87
N ASN A 772 -30.95 -18.67 -8.42
CA ASN A 772 -31.30 -18.50 -9.83
C ASN A 772 -30.08 -18.09 -10.66
N TYR A 773 -29.37 -17.03 -10.24
CA TYR A 773 -28.22 -16.50 -10.98
C TYR A 773 -26.90 -17.22 -10.66
N LYS A 774 -26.92 -18.21 -9.74
CA LYS A 774 -25.79 -19.11 -9.46
C LYS A 774 -24.49 -18.39 -9.07
N PHE A 775 -24.59 -17.27 -8.36
CA PHE A 775 -23.41 -16.60 -7.82
C PHE A 775 -22.63 -17.54 -6.89
N PRO A 776 -21.29 -17.46 -6.87
CA PRO A 776 -20.48 -18.28 -5.99
C PRO A 776 -20.70 -17.89 -4.52
N LEU A 777 -20.80 -18.91 -3.65
CA LEU A 777 -20.95 -18.71 -2.19
C LEU A 777 -19.66 -18.23 -1.51
N LYS A 778 -18.51 -18.45 -2.14
CA LYS A 778 -17.20 -18.00 -1.68
C LYS A 778 -16.37 -17.58 -2.87
N ALA A 779 -15.88 -16.34 -2.85
CA ALA A 779 -15.03 -15.81 -3.89
C ALA A 779 -13.98 -14.87 -3.28
N ASP A 780 -12.77 -14.94 -3.82
CA ASP A 780 -11.74 -13.93 -3.62
C ASP A 780 -11.95 -12.85 -4.67
N PHE A 781 -12.78 -11.86 -4.33
CA PHE A 781 -13.15 -10.79 -5.25
C PHE A 781 -11.94 -10.01 -5.79
N PRO A 782 -10.98 -9.54 -4.96
CA PRO A 782 -9.82 -8.81 -5.46
C PRO A 782 -9.04 -9.56 -6.55
N ASN A 783 -8.77 -10.85 -6.35
CA ASN A 783 -8.05 -11.65 -7.35
C ASN A 783 -8.90 -11.95 -8.59
N ARG A 784 -10.20 -12.22 -8.45
CA ARG A 784 -11.11 -12.44 -9.59
C ARG A 784 -11.39 -11.15 -10.37
N PHE A 785 -11.39 -10.01 -9.71
CA PHE A 785 -11.50 -8.68 -10.32
C PHE A 785 -10.25 -8.32 -11.11
N ARG A 786 -9.06 -8.59 -10.53
CA ARG A 786 -7.76 -8.43 -11.18
C ARG A 786 -7.67 -9.21 -12.50
N THR A 787 -8.04 -10.49 -12.47
CA THR A 787 -8.04 -11.38 -13.66
C THR A 787 -9.17 -11.10 -14.67
N GLY A 788 -10.20 -10.36 -14.26
CA GLY A 788 -11.38 -10.06 -15.10
C GLY A 788 -12.43 -11.18 -15.12
N GLU A 789 -12.32 -12.19 -14.25
CA GLU A 789 -13.36 -13.21 -14.06
C GLU A 789 -14.63 -12.59 -13.43
N MET A 790 -14.43 -11.66 -12.50
CA MET A 790 -15.47 -10.84 -11.88
C MET A 790 -15.24 -9.36 -12.22
N PRO A 791 -15.57 -8.89 -13.43
CA PRO A 791 -15.24 -7.53 -13.87
C PRO A 791 -16.05 -6.44 -13.16
N ILE A 792 -17.08 -6.80 -12.39
CA ILE A 792 -17.92 -5.87 -11.64
C ILE A 792 -18.41 -6.52 -10.34
N GLY A 793 -18.48 -5.74 -9.28
CA GLY A 793 -18.92 -6.24 -7.98
C GLY A 793 -19.10 -5.17 -6.92
N ILE A 794 -19.84 -5.50 -5.87
CA ILE A 794 -20.00 -4.64 -4.70
C ILE A 794 -19.09 -5.15 -3.60
N ALA A 795 -18.24 -4.29 -3.05
CA ALA A 795 -17.30 -4.63 -1.98
C ALA A 795 -17.09 -3.44 -1.05
N ASP A 796 -16.50 -3.66 0.13
CA ASP A 796 -16.14 -2.58 1.04
C ASP A 796 -15.16 -1.60 0.39
N TYR A 797 -15.31 -0.29 0.65
CA TYR A 797 -14.51 0.73 0.00
C TYR A 797 -13.00 0.60 0.28
N THR A 798 -12.59 -0.03 1.38
CA THR A 798 -11.16 -0.28 1.67
C THR A 798 -10.52 -1.23 0.66
N THR A 799 -11.31 -2.00 -0.10
CA THR A 799 -10.85 -2.80 -1.25
C THR A 799 -10.14 -1.95 -2.30
N TYR A 800 -10.50 -0.66 -2.42
CA TYR A 800 -9.81 0.29 -3.30
C TYR A 800 -8.31 0.39 -2.97
N ASN A 801 -7.97 0.54 -1.69
CA ASN A 801 -6.59 0.69 -1.24
C ASN A 801 -5.78 -0.56 -1.57
N MET A 802 -6.39 -1.74 -1.38
CA MET A 802 -5.77 -3.02 -1.69
C MET A 802 -5.56 -3.22 -3.20
N LEU A 803 -6.56 -2.93 -4.03
CA LEU A 803 -6.45 -3.05 -5.50
C LEU A 803 -5.40 -2.09 -6.07
N THR A 804 -5.32 -0.86 -5.54
CA THR A 804 -4.34 0.15 -5.96
C THR A 804 -2.89 -0.34 -5.76
N VAL A 805 -2.64 -1.13 -4.71
CA VAL A 805 -1.31 -1.66 -4.39
C VAL A 805 -1.07 -3.03 -5.05
N MET A 806 -2.05 -3.93 -5.04
CA MET A 806 -1.89 -5.33 -5.46
C MET A 806 -2.14 -5.58 -6.95
N ALA A 807 -2.68 -4.61 -7.70
CA ALA A 807 -3.04 -4.80 -9.11
C ALA A 807 -2.57 -3.63 -10.01
N PRO A 808 -1.26 -3.29 -10.02
CA PRO A 808 -0.73 -2.19 -10.83
C PRO A 808 -0.92 -2.40 -12.34
N GLU A 809 -0.98 -3.65 -12.82
CA GLU A 809 -1.15 -3.99 -14.23
C GLU A 809 -2.53 -3.62 -14.79
N ILE A 810 -3.51 -3.36 -13.92
CA ILE A 810 -4.83 -2.84 -14.30
C ILE A 810 -5.02 -1.38 -13.86
N ARG A 811 -3.95 -0.67 -13.51
CA ARG A 811 -4.02 0.77 -13.18
C ARG A 811 -4.71 1.51 -14.32
N ASN A 812 -5.63 2.40 -13.96
CA ASN A 812 -6.48 3.18 -14.86
C ASN A 812 -7.46 2.36 -15.74
N LEU A 813 -7.49 1.02 -15.63
CA LEU A 813 -8.47 0.15 -16.31
C LEU A 813 -9.71 -0.16 -15.47
N TRP A 814 -9.72 0.24 -14.20
CA TRP A 814 -10.87 0.10 -13.30
C TRP A 814 -11.20 1.41 -12.60
N ASP A 815 -12.35 1.42 -11.93
CA ASP A 815 -12.83 2.53 -11.12
C ASP A 815 -13.86 2.00 -10.11
N PHE A 816 -14.32 2.86 -9.20
CA PHE A 816 -15.40 2.56 -8.26
C PHE A 816 -16.35 3.74 -8.09
N THR A 817 -17.63 3.45 -7.84
CA THR A 817 -18.69 4.45 -7.70
C THR A 817 -19.74 4.01 -6.68
N ILE A 818 -20.78 4.82 -6.49
CA ILE A 818 -21.89 4.49 -5.58
C ILE A 818 -22.54 3.15 -5.97
N VAL A 819 -23.11 2.43 -5.00
CA VAL A 819 -23.79 1.16 -5.28
C VAL A 819 -25.03 1.37 -6.17
N PRO A 820 -25.44 0.39 -6.98
CA PRO A 820 -26.72 0.45 -7.67
C PRO A 820 -27.88 0.56 -6.67
N GLY A 821 -28.88 1.34 -7.05
CA GLY A 821 -30.02 1.66 -6.20
C GLY A 821 -31.35 1.10 -6.67
N THR A 822 -32.39 1.35 -5.87
CA THR A 822 -33.79 1.05 -6.20
C THR A 822 -34.46 2.33 -6.71
N GLU A 823 -34.98 2.29 -7.94
CA GLU A 823 -35.72 3.40 -8.53
C GLU A 823 -37.12 3.52 -7.89
N LEU A 824 -37.47 4.73 -7.47
CA LEU A 824 -38.77 5.06 -6.90
C LEU A 824 -39.77 5.48 -8.01
N PRO A 825 -41.09 5.46 -7.74
CA PRO A 825 -42.10 5.87 -8.71
C PRO A 825 -41.96 7.31 -9.23
N ASP A 826 -41.22 8.17 -8.53
CA ASP A 826 -40.93 9.55 -8.91
C ASP A 826 -39.65 9.72 -9.77
N GLY A 827 -38.97 8.61 -10.08
CA GLY A 827 -37.72 8.58 -10.87
C GLY A 827 -36.45 8.86 -10.06
N SER A 828 -36.56 9.08 -8.74
CA SER A 828 -35.38 9.17 -7.87
C SER A 828 -34.84 7.77 -7.53
N ILE A 829 -33.54 7.66 -7.26
CA ILE A 829 -32.89 6.38 -6.97
C ILE A 829 -32.38 6.37 -5.53
N ARG A 830 -32.73 5.31 -4.80
CA ARG A 830 -32.34 5.04 -3.43
C ARG A 830 -31.09 4.16 -3.38
N HIS A 831 -30.00 4.68 -2.82
CA HIS A 831 -28.69 4.02 -2.77
C HIS A 831 -28.29 3.58 -1.36
N GLU A 832 -29.25 3.40 -0.44
CA GLU A 832 -28.95 3.04 0.94
C GLU A 832 -28.13 1.76 1.09
N VAL A 833 -27.17 1.79 2.01
CA VAL A 833 -26.31 0.67 2.40
C VAL A 833 -26.14 0.65 3.91
N ALA A 834 -25.81 -0.51 4.48
CA ALA A 834 -25.41 -0.58 5.89
C ALA A 834 -23.93 -0.19 6.06
N SER A 835 -23.61 0.52 7.15
CA SER A 835 -22.23 0.61 7.61
C SER A 835 -21.86 -0.54 8.54
N SER A 836 -20.57 -0.84 8.59
CA SER A 836 -19.94 -1.51 9.72
C SER A 836 -19.00 -0.57 10.46
N THR A 837 -18.93 -0.64 11.79
CA THR A 837 -18.13 0.28 12.59
C THR A 837 -17.30 -0.40 13.67
N SER A 838 -16.18 0.23 14.03
CA SER A 838 -15.49 -0.01 15.30
C SER A 838 -15.55 1.24 16.19
N ALA A 839 -15.33 1.06 17.49
CA ALA A 839 -15.55 2.12 18.47
C ALA A 839 -14.56 2.11 19.63
N VAL A 840 -14.40 3.29 20.22
CA VAL A 840 -13.84 3.46 21.56
C VAL A 840 -14.98 3.57 22.58
N MET A 841 -14.91 2.78 23.66
CA MET A 841 -15.90 2.77 24.74
C MET A 841 -15.26 2.98 26.11
N MET A 842 -16.00 3.61 27.01
CA MET A 842 -15.63 3.75 28.42
C MET A 842 -16.33 2.68 29.25
N LEU A 843 -15.58 2.01 30.11
CA LEU A 843 -16.15 1.02 31.03
C LEU A 843 -16.77 1.74 32.23
N GLU A 844 -17.89 1.22 32.73
CA GLU A 844 -18.62 1.87 33.83
C GLU A 844 -17.79 1.96 35.12
N ASN A 845 -16.90 0.99 35.34
CA ASN A 845 -16.00 0.94 36.49
C ASN A 845 -14.72 1.77 36.32
N ALA A 846 -14.61 2.61 35.29
CA ALA A 846 -13.46 3.49 35.10
C ALA A 846 -13.21 4.36 36.34
N ALA A 847 -11.99 4.35 36.86
CA ALA A 847 -11.63 5.01 38.11
C ALA A 847 -11.68 6.55 37.99
N ASN A 848 -11.35 7.07 36.81
CA ASN A 848 -11.40 8.51 36.50
C ASN A 848 -12.12 8.73 35.16
N LYS A 849 -13.46 8.80 35.20
CA LYS A 849 -14.32 8.99 34.01
C LYS A 849 -13.99 10.28 33.23
N GLU A 850 -13.61 11.36 33.92
CA GLU A 850 -13.22 12.63 33.27
C GLU A 850 -11.92 12.49 32.47
N ALA A 851 -10.92 11.80 33.01
CA ALA A 851 -9.66 11.54 32.31
C ALA A 851 -9.87 10.59 31.12
N ALA A 852 -10.68 9.55 31.31
CA ALA A 852 -11.08 8.63 30.24
C ALA A 852 -11.84 9.37 29.12
N TRP A 853 -12.77 10.28 29.47
CA TRP A 853 -13.50 11.08 28.49
C TRP A 853 -12.58 12.00 27.69
N LYS A 854 -11.63 12.67 28.36
CA LYS A 854 -10.61 13.49 27.68
C LYS A 854 -9.80 12.67 26.67
N PHE A 855 -9.42 11.44 27.03
CA PHE A 855 -8.72 10.54 26.12
C PHE A 855 -9.58 10.16 24.92
N MET A 856 -10.85 9.81 25.12
CA MET A 856 -11.76 9.45 24.01
C MET A 856 -12.01 10.63 23.06
N LYS A 857 -12.14 11.85 23.59
CA LYS A 857 -12.26 13.08 22.79
C LYS A 857 -11.00 13.38 22.00
N TRP A 858 -9.82 13.24 22.62
CA TRP A 858 -8.54 13.41 21.93
C TRP A 858 -8.38 12.38 20.84
N TRP A 859 -8.65 11.11 21.13
CA TRP A 859 -8.49 10.01 20.18
C TRP A 859 -9.34 10.22 18.93
N THR A 860 -10.60 10.61 19.11
CA THR A 860 -11.55 10.84 18.00
C THR A 860 -11.51 12.24 17.41
N ASP A 861 -10.52 13.05 17.81
CA ASP A 861 -10.33 14.40 17.29
C ASP A 861 -9.90 14.40 15.82
N GLU A 862 -10.20 15.49 15.11
CA GLU A 862 -9.84 15.64 13.69
C GLU A 862 -8.34 15.52 13.48
N GLU A 863 -7.53 16.28 14.23
CA GLU A 863 -6.07 16.30 14.06
C GLU A 863 -5.45 14.95 14.45
N THR A 864 -5.91 14.35 15.55
CA THR A 864 -5.45 13.04 16.01
C THR A 864 -5.77 11.94 15.00
N GLN A 865 -6.97 11.93 14.41
CA GLN A 865 -7.35 10.92 13.43
C GLN A 865 -6.59 11.09 12.10
N ILE A 866 -6.31 12.33 11.68
CA ILE A 866 -5.45 12.62 10.52
C ILE A 866 -4.03 12.14 10.79
N GLU A 867 -3.47 12.48 11.95
CA GLU A 867 -2.12 12.08 12.35
C GLU A 867 -2.00 10.55 12.41
N TYR A 868 -2.93 9.87 13.08
CA TYR A 868 -2.94 8.42 13.16
C TYR A 868 -3.03 7.79 11.77
N GLY A 869 -3.92 8.28 10.90
CA GLY A 869 -4.05 7.78 9.53
C GLY A 869 -2.78 7.96 8.70
N ARG A 870 -2.12 9.12 8.81
CA ARG A 870 -0.86 9.42 8.11
C ARG A 870 0.32 8.61 8.64
N GLU A 871 0.43 8.43 9.96
CA GLU A 871 1.48 7.59 10.55
C GLU A 871 1.29 6.12 10.18
N MET A 872 0.04 5.63 10.14
CA MET A 872 -0.27 4.27 9.68
C MET A 872 0.07 4.08 8.20
N GLU A 873 -0.32 5.01 7.33
CA GLU A 873 0.03 4.97 5.90
C GLU A 873 1.54 5.16 5.68
N GLY A 874 2.19 5.99 6.48
CA GLY A 874 3.64 6.16 6.49
C GLY A 874 4.40 4.94 7.03
N LEU A 875 3.77 4.09 7.85
CA LEU A 875 4.41 2.87 8.34
C LEU A 875 4.17 1.66 7.42
N MET A 876 2.96 1.53 6.89
CA MET A 876 2.48 0.31 6.22
C MET A 876 2.12 0.52 4.74
N GLY A 877 2.27 1.74 4.22
CA GLY A 877 1.93 2.13 2.85
C GLY A 877 0.44 2.41 2.65
N ALA A 878 0.08 2.82 1.42
CA ALA A 878 -1.27 3.24 1.04
C ALA A 878 -2.36 2.18 1.27
N ALA A 879 -2.01 0.88 1.27
CA ALA A 879 -2.95 -0.20 1.58
C ALA A 879 -3.52 -0.11 3.01
N ALA A 880 -2.78 0.50 3.94
CA ALA A 880 -3.17 0.66 5.34
C ALA A 880 -3.89 1.97 5.64
N ARG A 881 -4.33 2.71 4.61
CA ARG A 881 -5.05 3.96 4.78
C ARG A 881 -6.26 3.78 5.70
N TYR A 882 -6.30 4.62 6.73
CA TYR A 882 -7.18 4.43 7.86
C TYR A 882 -8.64 4.84 7.57
N PRO A 883 -9.62 3.94 7.73
CA PRO A 883 -11.04 4.17 7.41
C PRO A 883 -11.77 4.94 8.54
N THR A 884 -11.30 6.13 8.88
CA THR A 884 -11.82 6.91 10.02
C THR A 884 -13.31 7.25 9.89
N ALA A 885 -14.02 7.16 11.02
CA ALA A 885 -15.42 7.59 11.11
C ALA A 885 -15.58 9.11 11.25
N ASN A 886 -14.50 9.85 11.53
CA ASN A 886 -14.53 11.31 11.64
C ASN A 886 -14.65 11.93 10.25
N ILE A 887 -15.72 12.69 10.03
CA ILE A 887 -16.10 13.21 8.70
C ILE A 887 -15.00 14.11 8.11
N LYS A 888 -14.44 14.99 8.93
CA LYS A 888 -13.41 15.96 8.49
C LYS A 888 -12.05 15.29 8.33
N ALA A 889 -11.71 14.36 9.22
CA ALA A 889 -10.47 13.62 9.10
C ALA A 889 -10.43 12.82 7.79
N LEU A 890 -11.53 12.15 7.39
CA LEU A 890 -11.59 11.41 6.12
C LEU A 890 -11.36 12.33 4.90
N GLU A 891 -11.84 13.57 4.93
CA GLU A 891 -11.63 14.58 3.88
C GLU A 891 -10.15 14.98 3.72
N GLN A 892 -9.41 14.94 4.82
CA GLN A 892 -8.00 15.34 4.89
C GLN A 892 -7.02 14.17 4.68
N LEU A 893 -7.53 12.95 4.53
CA LEU A 893 -6.73 11.78 4.17
C LEU A 893 -6.41 11.77 2.66
N PRO A 894 -5.32 11.09 2.26
CA PRO A 894 -4.70 11.23 0.94
C PRO A 894 -5.43 10.48 -0.21
N TRP A 895 -6.73 10.74 -0.37
CA TRP A 895 -7.54 10.22 -1.48
C TRP A 895 -7.39 11.08 -2.74
N PRO A 896 -7.35 10.49 -3.95
CA PRO A 896 -7.60 11.26 -5.16
C PRO A 896 -8.96 11.97 -5.09
N VAL A 897 -9.04 13.20 -5.58
CA VAL A 897 -10.22 14.07 -5.39
C VAL A 897 -11.50 13.41 -5.91
N LYS A 898 -11.43 12.79 -7.09
CA LYS A 898 -12.55 12.07 -7.71
C LYS A 898 -13.05 10.92 -6.83
N ASP A 899 -12.13 10.19 -6.21
CA ASP A 899 -12.44 9.00 -5.44
C ASP A 899 -13.07 9.36 -4.10
N TYR A 900 -12.55 10.40 -3.44
CA TYR A 900 -13.18 10.98 -2.26
C TYR A 900 -14.61 11.47 -2.53
N GLN A 901 -14.86 12.09 -3.69
CA GLN A 901 -16.21 12.53 -4.05
C GLN A 901 -17.20 11.35 -4.20
N ASN A 902 -16.75 10.21 -4.73
CA ASN A 902 -17.59 9.01 -4.80
C ASN A 902 -17.88 8.45 -3.41
N LEU A 903 -16.88 8.42 -2.52
CA LEU A 903 -17.08 8.06 -1.11
C LEU A 903 -18.07 9.00 -0.42
N GLU A 904 -17.91 10.31 -0.57
CA GLU A 904 -18.76 11.32 0.06
C GLU A 904 -20.21 11.25 -0.44
N LYS A 905 -20.42 10.95 -1.73
CA LYS A 905 -21.75 10.67 -2.30
C LYS A 905 -22.38 9.43 -1.68
N GLN A 906 -21.67 8.30 -1.62
CA GLN A 906 -22.20 7.07 -1.01
C GLN A 906 -22.46 7.26 0.47
N TRP A 907 -21.58 7.95 1.20
CA TRP A 907 -21.65 8.10 2.65
C TRP A 907 -22.93 8.81 3.12
N LYS A 908 -23.52 9.65 2.27
CA LYS A 908 -24.83 10.29 2.51
C LYS A 908 -26.00 9.29 2.56
N TRP A 909 -25.84 8.11 1.94
CA TRP A 909 -26.83 7.04 1.89
C TRP A 909 -26.57 5.92 2.90
N VAL A 910 -25.48 5.98 3.66
CA VAL A 910 -25.13 4.94 4.63
C VAL A 910 -26.06 5.02 5.84
N LYS A 911 -26.49 3.86 6.34
CA LYS A 911 -27.31 3.70 7.55
C LYS A 911 -26.61 2.76 8.54
N GLY A 912 -26.67 3.09 9.82
CA GLY A 912 -26.21 2.20 10.88
C GLY A 912 -27.26 1.14 11.20
N ILE A 913 -26.82 -0.07 11.54
CA ILE A 913 -27.71 -1.12 12.05
C ILE A 913 -27.85 -0.91 13.57
N PRO A 914 -29.06 -0.64 14.08
CA PRO A 914 -29.26 -0.46 15.52
C PRO A 914 -29.00 -1.76 16.28
N GLN A 915 -28.42 -1.65 17.48
CA GLN A 915 -28.17 -2.78 18.38
C GLN A 915 -29.22 -2.81 19.49
N LEU A 916 -29.74 -4.00 19.82
CA LEU A 916 -30.76 -4.19 20.85
C LEU A 916 -30.54 -5.50 21.64
N PRO A 917 -31.24 -5.71 22.78
CA PRO A 917 -31.07 -6.93 23.55
C PRO A 917 -31.48 -8.15 22.74
N GLY A 918 -30.54 -9.07 22.49
CA GLY A 918 -30.74 -10.22 21.59
C GLY A 918 -30.39 -9.96 20.12
N GLY A 919 -30.05 -8.73 19.73
CA GLY A 919 -29.76 -8.36 18.35
C GLY A 919 -28.54 -9.06 17.73
N TYR A 920 -27.59 -9.49 18.56
CA TYR A 920 -26.43 -10.31 18.16
C TYR A 920 -26.84 -11.65 17.49
N PHE A 921 -28.09 -12.09 17.70
CA PHE A 921 -28.65 -13.30 17.13
C PHE A 921 -29.19 -13.09 15.70
N THR A 922 -29.58 -11.86 15.35
CA THR A 922 -30.23 -11.51 14.08
C THR A 922 -29.37 -11.86 12.88
N GLY A 923 -28.13 -11.37 12.81
CA GLY A 923 -27.26 -11.63 11.64
C GLY A 923 -26.94 -13.11 11.46
N ARG A 924 -26.70 -13.84 12.56
CA ARG A 924 -26.52 -15.30 12.53
C ARG A 924 -27.74 -16.03 11.96
N HIS A 925 -28.93 -15.71 12.44
CA HIS A 925 -30.13 -16.44 12.04
C HIS A 925 -30.62 -16.04 10.64
N LEU A 926 -30.33 -14.81 10.21
CA LEU A 926 -30.45 -14.40 8.81
C LEU A 926 -29.53 -15.22 7.89
N ASP A 927 -28.27 -15.43 8.27
CA ASP A 927 -27.34 -16.29 7.51
C ASP A 927 -27.78 -17.77 7.53
N ASN A 928 -28.26 -18.28 8.67
CA ASN A 928 -28.81 -19.64 8.74
C ASN A 928 -30.02 -19.81 7.81
N ALA A 929 -30.93 -18.82 7.76
CA ALA A 929 -32.05 -18.79 6.84
C ALA A 929 -31.56 -18.81 5.39
N PHE A 930 -30.59 -17.96 5.07
CA PHE A 930 -29.98 -17.90 3.75
C PHE A 930 -29.38 -19.25 3.35
N ARG A 931 -28.62 -19.89 4.23
CA ARG A 931 -28.01 -21.21 3.99
C ARG A 931 -29.05 -22.31 3.78
N LYS A 932 -30.17 -22.29 4.52
CA LYS A 932 -31.28 -23.23 4.28
C LYS A 932 -31.84 -23.09 2.86
N VAL A 933 -32.05 -21.85 2.40
CA VAL A 933 -32.55 -21.61 1.04
C VAL A 933 -31.54 -22.04 -0.01
N VAL A 934 -30.28 -21.61 0.12
CA VAL A 934 -29.28 -21.83 -0.92
C VAL A 934 -28.76 -23.28 -0.94
N ASN A 935 -28.54 -23.89 0.22
CA ASN A 935 -27.98 -25.25 0.31
C ASN A 935 -29.04 -26.34 0.39
N ALA A 936 -30.17 -26.09 1.06
CA ALA A 936 -31.24 -27.08 1.26
C ALA A 936 -32.48 -26.84 0.37
N SER A 937 -32.47 -25.81 -0.49
CA SER A 937 -33.57 -25.48 -1.42
C SER A 937 -34.92 -25.25 -0.71
N GLU A 938 -34.88 -24.75 0.53
CA GLU A 938 -36.08 -24.39 1.28
C GLU A 938 -36.74 -23.13 0.69
N ASN A 939 -38.06 -22.98 0.89
CA ASN A 939 -38.75 -21.79 0.44
C ASN A 939 -38.22 -20.54 1.19
N PRO A 940 -37.83 -19.45 0.50
CA PRO A 940 -37.28 -18.27 1.16
C PRO A 940 -38.17 -17.68 2.25
N ARG A 941 -39.49 -17.65 2.04
CA ARG A 941 -40.43 -17.10 3.02
C ARG A 941 -40.58 -18.01 4.24
N GLU A 942 -40.62 -19.33 4.04
CA GLU A 942 -40.69 -20.29 5.15
C GLU A 942 -39.40 -20.24 5.99
N ALA A 943 -38.23 -20.31 5.33
CA ALA A 943 -36.93 -20.29 5.99
C ALA A 943 -36.71 -19.02 6.82
N LEU A 944 -37.04 -17.83 6.28
CA LEU A 944 -36.95 -16.59 7.05
C LEU A 944 -37.96 -16.56 8.19
N SER A 945 -39.22 -16.95 7.94
CA SER A 945 -40.26 -16.96 8.99
C SER A 945 -39.88 -17.84 10.18
N ASP A 946 -39.35 -19.03 9.93
CA ASP A 946 -38.87 -19.93 10.98
C ASP A 946 -37.77 -19.27 11.82
N TYR A 947 -36.81 -18.60 11.17
CA TYR A 947 -35.70 -17.96 11.88
C TYR A 947 -36.07 -16.65 12.56
N VAL A 948 -37.09 -15.93 12.08
CA VAL A 948 -37.65 -14.78 12.79
C VAL A 948 -38.22 -15.19 14.14
N LEU A 949 -38.84 -16.37 14.27
CA LEU A 949 -39.31 -16.87 15.56
C LEU A 949 -38.15 -17.03 16.56
N TYR A 950 -37.02 -17.60 16.15
CA TYR A 950 -35.84 -17.73 17.01
C TYR A 950 -35.23 -16.36 17.39
N ILE A 951 -35.22 -15.42 16.46
CA ILE A 951 -34.75 -14.05 16.72
C ILE A 951 -35.66 -13.37 17.75
N ASP A 952 -36.98 -13.44 17.56
CA ASP A 952 -37.95 -12.85 18.47
C ASP A 952 -37.92 -13.49 19.86
N GLU A 953 -37.80 -14.83 19.94
CA GLU A 953 -37.66 -15.55 21.21
C GLU A 953 -36.41 -15.12 21.99
N GLU A 954 -35.26 -14.94 21.31
CA GLU A 954 -34.03 -14.47 21.93
C GLU A 954 -34.13 -13.02 22.39
N ILE A 955 -34.75 -12.14 21.58
CA ILE A 955 -35.02 -10.75 21.97
C ILE A 955 -35.91 -10.73 23.21
N GLU A 956 -37.00 -11.50 23.22
CA GLU A 956 -37.91 -11.58 24.37
C GLU A 956 -37.19 -12.11 25.63
N LEU A 957 -36.37 -13.15 25.47
CA LEU A 957 -35.58 -13.74 26.56
C LEU A 957 -34.60 -12.74 27.14
N LYS A 958 -33.85 -12.00 26.30
CA LYS A 958 -32.88 -11.01 26.75
C LYS A 958 -33.56 -9.80 27.39
N ARG A 959 -34.68 -9.35 26.85
CA ARG A 959 -35.50 -8.30 27.47
C ARG A 959 -35.97 -8.70 28.86
N LYS A 960 -36.44 -9.95 29.04
CA LYS A 960 -36.78 -10.50 30.37
C LYS A 960 -35.57 -10.58 31.30
N GLU A 961 -34.42 -11.06 30.80
CA GLU A 961 -33.16 -11.13 31.56
C GLU A 961 -32.74 -9.76 32.10
N PHE A 962 -32.91 -8.70 31.31
CA PHE A 962 -32.55 -7.33 31.67
C PHE A 962 -33.70 -6.51 32.29
N ASN A 963 -34.84 -7.13 32.60
CA ASN A 963 -36.04 -6.48 33.17
C ASN A 963 -36.60 -5.32 32.31
N LEU A 964 -36.48 -5.44 30.99
CA LEU A 964 -37.05 -4.52 30.01
C LEU A 964 -38.49 -4.93 29.67
N LYS A 965 -39.38 -3.95 29.52
CA LYS A 965 -40.84 -4.18 29.36
C LYS A 965 -41.25 -4.67 27.99
#